data_AF-A0A089PXI1-F1
#
_entry.id   AF-A0A089PXI1-F1
#
_cell.length_a   1.000
_cell.length_b   1.000
_cell.length_c   1.000
_cell.angle_alpha   90.00
_cell.angle_beta   90.00
_cell.angle_gamma   90.00
#
_symmetry.space_group_name_H-M   'P 1'
#
loop_
_entity.id
_entity.type
_entity.pdbx_description
1 polymer ?
#
loop_
_entity_poly.entity_id
_entity_poly.type
_entity_poly.pdbx_seq_one_letter_code
_entity_poly.pdbx_strand_id
1 'polypeptide(L)'
;MSQNITEKEAFSPDHNGDDRPASRVTPLVDITTSSIATDEASYEAGTDMRVTVRLKDAQGDALAGQLSEVTKKVVVENAELKGSWTDNKDGTYTGIFAAKTAGTGLKAMLKFAGSLSEVNKKLSTSRFPNAFPFDFGHVQIQASQDEINTSLQALVETLTPDMPAAWLSPASPANGIFTDLKRLQVMASGLGPEQQHILLEDFSESWADFYRKNYDITDGDASTYQRFLDMSYFTAMHNVTVPRVEALLCTTASSAGAPEQHTVIQSANWINPDASAKALPFLYGARFINKTDDNTPPLSIRRNADGALTVSNLPTGWRLTSINTMVRLQKWLNLPYEDVDALLMLTRSNSSDKPLSDDTLRTLGLFRHYQRRYGTTVKQFAAWLHQVTPYAITPATPFFDQIFNADSTFDAPFQADNTVFSYRATDGADGLRGKQIMAALGLNQRQFLLMAGKVAAHQSNGDAAKGTLTCHLGTVTAFYRITSLAKTLDLGVDEFCALADMLDAESGAVWKQLAGSPKISQLADGDAPADDILCLLQALSWLTGWQKQAKLPVATTALLCAPLPPTPGTEAQLSFIQQIWQRLPATFVNAGMLARSGAPLKEDIDDEHHAGIDWFALLGAAGLIDIAGLVTDAFTPDAVTDVVNQQHLAGDGKAAAITALSAALKQAQGTQHGIAMTGLAQALNVSQSLPALLLHWAGVTPYQWLQETWGMSPDAPVGEYLPPEGHIGATTTEKDYNLLAADWRDAAWNPVTGNLTLTLRLSFSLSDNGGSLSISDNWLKLPAGLSVDGAPTLASGNWPDGLKGNTDYKGAGAVWLPTGNDAAYKYFEVNTTYVLEVPLKGTFSDASALAELTSMDLRFGMHRYYGSSDTLSTPLTLKTTVTTADTLPLVWLATLRDIARRGMACSQLQLSPAGLQAMLDNPQWFSMNLPETAKNITLQTLYRLSRYVALLTQPGDAGYAEDDLLAYLRDMHATPPLADDVAAATLATLLGWEASETSAAFADGALGHAAATLDDLDVVMNLRQSTQASGMTVEALAQGFALSRDDSYAAWSRTGQAMVAGVGHLANR
;
A
#
# COMPACT_ATOMS: atom_id res chain seq x y z
N MET A 1 -38.81 5.34 -32.74
CA MET A 1 -40.24 5.70 -32.69
C MET A 1 -40.80 5.19 -31.39
N SER A 2 -41.26 6.13 -30.57
CA SER A 2 -41.49 6.04 -29.13
C SER A 2 -42.82 5.37 -28.76
N GLN A 3 -42.85 4.65 -27.65
CA GLN A 3 -44.00 4.68 -26.73
C GLN A 3 -43.51 4.65 -25.28
N ASN A 4 -43.80 5.74 -24.57
CA ASN A 4 -43.63 5.94 -23.14
C ASN A 4 -44.54 5.01 -22.34
N ILE A 5 -44.04 4.44 -21.25
CA ILE A 5 -44.87 4.10 -20.09
C ILE A 5 -44.19 4.72 -18.87
N THR A 6 -44.84 5.76 -18.35
CA THR A 6 -44.52 6.41 -17.08
C THR A 6 -45.37 5.72 -16.02
N GLU A 7 -44.75 4.94 -15.13
CA GLU A 7 -45.37 4.59 -13.85
C GLU A 7 -44.50 5.15 -12.74
N LYS A 8 -45.04 6.20 -12.11
CA LYS A 8 -44.49 6.93 -10.98
C LYS A 8 -45.19 6.38 -9.74
N GLU A 9 -44.63 5.36 -9.11
CA GLU A 9 -45.00 5.00 -7.73
C GLU A 9 -43.91 5.50 -6.80
N ALA A 10 -44.19 6.63 -6.16
CA ALA A 10 -43.39 7.16 -5.06
C ALA A 10 -43.66 6.29 -3.82
N PHE A 11 -42.63 5.60 -3.33
CA PHE A 11 -42.64 5.01 -1.99
C PHE A 11 -42.31 6.12 -0.98
N SER A 12 -43.23 6.38 -0.05
CA SER A 12 -42.95 7.10 1.20
C SER A 12 -43.00 6.08 2.34
N PRO A 13 -42.08 6.11 3.31
CA PRO A 13 -42.16 5.26 4.49
C PRO A 13 -43.08 5.94 5.51
N ASP A 14 -43.97 5.18 6.15
CA ASP A 14 -44.40 5.54 7.51
C ASP A 14 -45.03 4.35 8.25
N HIS A 15 -44.54 4.17 9.48
CA HIS A 15 -45.12 3.35 10.53
C HIS A 15 -46.28 4.12 11.18
N ASN A 16 -47.45 3.50 11.35
CA ASN A 16 -48.20 3.44 12.62
C ASN A 16 -49.56 2.74 12.46
N GLY A 17 -49.96 2.01 13.50
CA GLY A 17 -51.21 1.25 13.54
C GLY A 17 -52.46 2.13 13.56
N ASP A 18 -53.49 1.68 12.85
CA ASP A 18 -54.89 2.06 13.07
C ASP A 18 -55.79 0.90 12.60
N ASP A 19 -56.58 0.37 13.53
CA ASP A 19 -57.61 -0.64 13.31
C ASP A 19 -58.72 -0.06 12.41
N ARG A 20 -58.84 -0.54 11.16
CA ARG A 20 -60.02 -0.30 10.31
C ARG A 20 -60.41 -1.58 9.55
N PRO A 21 -61.72 -1.83 9.34
CA PRO A 21 -62.24 -3.16 9.07
C PRO A 21 -61.89 -3.64 7.66
N ALA A 22 -61.63 -4.95 7.56
CA ALA A 22 -61.27 -5.67 6.35
C ALA A 22 -62.15 -5.32 5.14
N SER A 23 -61.54 -4.68 4.15
CA SER A 23 -62.02 -4.71 2.78
C SER A 23 -62.05 -6.17 2.31
N ARG A 24 -63.16 -6.57 1.71
CA ARG A 24 -63.46 -7.93 1.27
C ARG A 24 -62.45 -8.37 0.19
N VAL A 25 -61.38 -9.08 0.60
CA VAL A 25 -60.38 -9.65 -0.30
C VAL A 25 -61.07 -10.66 -1.21
N THR A 26 -60.98 -10.45 -2.52
CA THR A 26 -61.40 -11.46 -3.50
C THR A 26 -60.34 -12.56 -3.49
N PRO A 27 -60.68 -13.84 -3.29
CA PRO A 27 -59.65 -14.88 -3.14
C PRO A 27 -58.87 -15.06 -4.45
N LEU A 28 -57.54 -14.96 -4.37
CA LEU A 28 -56.60 -15.05 -5.48
C LEU A 28 -56.22 -16.51 -5.77
N VAL A 29 -56.02 -16.83 -7.05
CA VAL A 29 -55.56 -18.16 -7.49
C VAL A 29 -54.10 -18.37 -7.07
N ASP A 30 -53.82 -19.47 -6.38
CA ASP A 30 -52.48 -19.90 -6.01
C ASP A 30 -52.00 -21.02 -6.94
N ILE A 31 -50.81 -20.84 -7.51
CA ILE A 31 -50.24 -21.73 -8.53
C ILE A 31 -49.68 -23.02 -7.95
N THR A 32 -49.36 -23.05 -6.65
CA THR A 32 -48.79 -24.21 -5.96
C THR A 32 -49.86 -25.19 -5.51
N THR A 33 -51.08 -24.70 -5.23
CA THR A 33 -52.23 -25.52 -4.88
C THR A 33 -53.12 -25.85 -6.09
N SER A 34 -53.01 -25.10 -7.18
CA SER A 34 -53.70 -25.35 -8.46
C SER A 34 -53.00 -26.41 -9.32
N SER A 35 -53.74 -27.06 -10.23
CA SER A 35 -53.19 -28.10 -11.11
C SER A 35 -53.82 -28.11 -12.51
N ILE A 36 -53.10 -28.69 -13.48
CA ILE A 36 -53.59 -28.96 -14.83
C ILE A 36 -53.24 -30.40 -15.22
N ALA A 37 -54.15 -31.10 -15.89
CA ALA A 37 -53.95 -32.45 -16.35
C ALA A 37 -54.62 -32.68 -17.72
N THR A 38 -54.03 -33.59 -18.49
CA THR A 38 -54.65 -34.18 -19.68
C THR A 38 -55.27 -35.53 -19.32
N ASP A 39 -56.18 -36.04 -20.14
CA ASP A 39 -56.90 -37.30 -19.88
C ASP A 39 -56.10 -38.57 -20.22
N GLU A 40 -55.12 -38.48 -21.11
CA GLU A 40 -54.26 -39.58 -21.55
C GLU A 40 -52.78 -39.16 -21.63
N ALA A 41 -51.87 -40.15 -21.70
CA ALA A 41 -50.42 -39.93 -21.76
C ALA A 41 -49.87 -39.78 -23.19
N SER A 42 -50.66 -40.11 -24.21
CA SER A 42 -50.27 -40.10 -25.63
C SER A 42 -51.49 -39.83 -26.52
N TYR A 43 -51.30 -39.12 -27.62
CA TYR A 43 -52.38 -38.77 -28.55
C TYR A 43 -51.95 -38.99 -30.01
N GLU A 44 -52.90 -39.40 -30.85
CA GLU A 44 -52.72 -39.47 -32.29
C GLU A 44 -53.13 -38.13 -32.93
N ALA A 45 -52.60 -37.81 -34.12
CA ALA A 45 -52.98 -36.58 -34.80
C ALA A 45 -54.48 -36.61 -35.16
N GLY A 46 -55.21 -35.59 -34.74
CA GLY A 46 -56.65 -35.43 -34.95
C GLY A 46 -57.54 -35.96 -33.82
N THR A 47 -57.00 -36.63 -32.80
CA THR A 47 -57.79 -37.10 -31.65
C THR A 47 -58.08 -35.97 -30.67
N ASP A 48 -59.21 -36.10 -29.95
CA ASP A 48 -59.61 -35.16 -28.91
C ASP A 48 -58.81 -35.42 -27.62
N MET A 49 -58.29 -34.34 -27.02
CA MET A 49 -57.57 -34.28 -25.76
C MET A 49 -58.39 -33.48 -24.76
N ARG A 50 -58.78 -34.08 -23.64
CA ARG A 50 -59.48 -33.35 -22.58
C ARG A 50 -58.46 -32.79 -21.58
N VAL A 51 -58.42 -31.47 -21.49
CA VAL A 51 -57.62 -30.75 -20.50
C VAL A 51 -58.50 -30.33 -19.33
N THR A 52 -58.08 -30.66 -18.12
CA THR A 52 -58.75 -30.30 -16.87
C THR A 52 -57.84 -29.42 -16.03
N VAL A 53 -58.30 -28.21 -15.68
CA VAL A 53 -57.64 -27.28 -14.77
C VAL A 53 -58.40 -27.27 -13.45
N ARG A 54 -57.69 -27.30 -12.33
CA ARG A 54 -58.24 -27.13 -10.99
C ARG A 54 -57.60 -25.90 -10.36
N LEU A 55 -58.39 -24.87 -10.10
CA LEU A 55 -57.91 -23.63 -9.47
C LEU A 55 -58.26 -23.64 -7.99
N LYS A 56 -57.27 -23.30 -7.17
CA LYS A 56 -57.40 -23.16 -5.72
C LYS A 56 -56.73 -21.87 -5.25
N ASP A 57 -57.11 -21.37 -4.08
CA ASP A 57 -56.40 -20.29 -3.39
C ASP A 57 -55.24 -20.83 -2.53
N ALA A 58 -54.53 -19.92 -1.87
CA ALA A 58 -53.39 -20.24 -1.02
C ALA A 58 -53.77 -21.09 0.23
N GLN A 59 -55.05 -21.11 0.60
CA GLN A 59 -55.60 -21.93 1.69
C GLN A 59 -56.04 -23.31 1.21
N GLY A 60 -56.02 -23.56 -0.10
CA GLY A 60 -56.39 -24.82 -0.72
C GLY A 60 -57.88 -24.94 -1.05
N ASP A 61 -58.65 -23.86 -0.92
CA ASP A 61 -60.07 -23.80 -1.24
C ASP A 61 -60.28 -23.63 -2.75
N ALA A 62 -61.35 -24.22 -3.28
CA ALA A 62 -61.62 -24.26 -4.71
C ALA A 62 -62.16 -22.92 -5.26
N LEU A 63 -61.61 -22.45 -6.38
CA LEU A 63 -61.96 -21.15 -6.98
C LEU A 63 -62.80 -21.30 -8.24
N ALA A 64 -64.12 -21.19 -8.10
CA ALA A 64 -65.08 -21.14 -9.22
C ALA A 64 -65.21 -19.73 -9.82
N GLY A 65 -65.70 -19.61 -11.06
CA GLY A 65 -65.98 -18.33 -11.72
C GLY A 65 -64.80 -17.67 -12.45
N GLN A 66 -63.64 -18.33 -12.54
CA GLN A 66 -62.40 -17.82 -13.12
C GLN A 66 -62.20 -18.24 -14.60
N LEU A 67 -63.29 -18.46 -15.33
CA LEU A 67 -63.25 -18.98 -16.71
C LEU A 67 -62.44 -18.09 -17.67
N SER A 68 -62.46 -16.77 -17.45
CA SER A 68 -61.67 -15.80 -18.22
C SER A 68 -60.16 -15.96 -18.02
N GLU A 69 -59.74 -16.34 -16.82
CA GLU A 69 -58.33 -16.57 -16.49
C GLU A 69 -57.83 -17.87 -17.10
N VAL A 70 -58.61 -18.95 -16.99
CA VAL A 70 -58.26 -20.25 -17.60
C VAL A 70 -58.15 -20.13 -19.12
N THR A 71 -59.10 -19.47 -19.77
CA THR A 71 -59.12 -19.34 -21.24
C THR A 71 -57.91 -18.55 -21.78
N LYS A 72 -57.41 -17.56 -21.03
CA LYS A 72 -56.24 -16.76 -21.43
C LYS A 72 -54.91 -17.44 -21.12
N LYS A 73 -54.88 -18.29 -20.09
CA LYS A 73 -53.64 -18.77 -19.47
C LYS A 73 -53.29 -20.20 -19.82
N VAL A 74 -54.23 -21.01 -20.31
CA VAL A 74 -53.90 -22.38 -20.73
C VAL A 74 -53.32 -22.40 -22.14
N VAL A 75 -52.13 -22.97 -22.27
CA VAL A 75 -51.49 -23.27 -23.57
C VAL A 75 -51.32 -24.77 -23.68
N VAL A 76 -51.78 -25.33 -24.79
CA VAL A 76 -51.60 -26.75 -25.11
C VAL A 76 -50.74 -26.80 -26.37
N GLU A 77 -49.52 -27.31 -26.23
CA GLU A 77 -48.59 -27.38 -27.35
C GLU A 77 -49.08 -28.37 -28.40
N ASN A 78 -48.90 -28.02 -29.68
CA ASN A 78 -49.29 -28.84 -30.82
C ASN A 78 -50.76 -29.32 -30.80
N ALA A 79 -51.67 -28.56 -30.20
CA ALA A 79 -53.10 -28.83 -30.22
C ALA A 79 -53.91 -27.53 -30.36
N GLU A 80 -55.16 -27.63 -30.80
CA GLU A 80 -56.06 -26.49 -30.97
C GLU A 80 -57.36 -26.68 -30.18
N LEU A 81 -57.84 -25.64 -29.50
CA LEU A 81 -59.07 -25.73 -28.70
C LEU A 81 -60.28 -25.99 -29.62
N LYS A 82 -60.99 -27.08 -29.35
CA LYS A 82 -62.22 -27.51 -30.01
C LYS A 82 -63.41 -27.02 -29.17
N GLY A 83 -63.88 -25.81 -29.47
CA GLY A 83 -65.00 -25.19 -28.77
C GLY A 83 -64.56 -24.19 -27.69
N SER A 84 -65.26 -24.14 -26.56
CA SER A 84 -64.99 -23.21 -25.46
C SER A 84 -64.67 -23.96 -24.16
N TRP A 85 -63.93 -23.31 -23.27
CA TRP A 85 -63.76 -23.80 -21.89
C TRP A 85 -65.10 -23.85 -21.16
N THR A 86 -65.26 -24.82 -20.28
CA THR A 86 -66.41 -24.99 -19.39
C THR A 86 -65.97 -24.83 -17.94
N ASP A 87 -66.63 -23.94 -17.19
CA ASP A 87 -66.52 -23.83 -15.73
C ASP A 87 -67.53 -24.79 -15.07
N ASN A 88 -67.03 -25.77 -14.32
CA ASN A 88 -67.87 -26.77 -13.65
C ASN A 88 -68.45 -26.24 -12.32
N LYS A 89 -68.18 -24.98 -11.96
CA LYS A 89 -68.65 -24.26 -10.76
C LYS A 89 -68.19 -24.86 -9.43
N ASP A 90 -67.17 -25.71 -9.46
CA ASP A 90 -66.56 -26.38 -8.30
C ASP A 90 -65.05 -26.10 -8.20
N GLY A 91 -64.57 -25.08 -8.92
CA GLY A 91 -63.15 -24.76 -9.07
C GLY A 91 -62.41 -25.59 -10.11
N THR A 92 -63.12 -26.45 -10.85
CA THR A 92 -62.58 -27.18 -12.00
C THR A 92 -63.09 -26.63 -13.33
N TYR A 93 -62.20 -26.62 -14.33
CA TYR A 93 -62.45 -26.09 -15.66
C TYR A 93 -62.00 -27.11 -16.69
N THR A 94 -62.78 -27.32 -17.74
CA THR A 94 -62.49 -28.33 -18.76
C THR A 94 -62.53 -27.76 -20.18
N GLY A 95 -61.57 -28.15 -21.01
CA GLY A 95 -61.48 -27.79 -22.41
C GLY A 95 -61.09 -29.00 -23.25
N ILE A 96 -61.60 -29.09 -24.47
CA ILE A 96 -61.27 -30.16 -25.42
C ILE A 96 -60.37 -29.57 -26.49
N PHE A 97 -59.23 -30.20 -26.75
CA PHE A 97 -58.27 -29.79 -27.77
C PHE A 97 -58.12 -30.88 -28.83
N ALA A 98 -57.97 -30.53 -30.10
CA ALA A 98 -57.61 -31.47 -31.15
C ALA A 98 -56.09 -31.49 -31.32
N ALA A 99 -55.45 -32.65 -31.13
CA ALA A 99 -54.01 -32.80 -31.30
C ALA A 99 -53.62 -32.63 -32.79
N LYS A 100 -52.63 -31.77 -33.10
CA LYS A 100 -52.15 -31.53 -34.47
C LYS A 100 -51.05 -32.48 -34.92
N THR A 101 -50.30 -33.04 -33.97
CA THR A 101 -49.19 -33.97 -34.24
C THR A 101 -49.28 -35.16 -33.29
N ALA A 102 -49.03 -36.38 -33.78
CA ALA A 102 -48.97 -37.56 -32.92
C ALA A 102 -47.72 -37.50 -32.01
N GLY A 103 -47.87 -37.82 -30.73
CA GLY A 103 -46.76 -37.78 -29.79
C GLY A 103 -47.09 -38.31 -28.39
N THR A 104 -46.08 -38.84 -27.71
CA THR A 104 -46.12 -39.21 -26.29
C THR A 104 -45.78 -37.99 -25.42
N GLY A 105 -46.61 -37.68 -24.43
CA GLY A 105 -46.35 -36.60 -23.47
C GLY A 105 -46.65 -35.19 -23.98
N LEU A 106 -47.69 -34.99 -24.81
CA LEU A 106 -48.18 -33.66 -25.15
C LEU A 106 -48.59 -32.92 -23.87
N LYS A 107 -48.02 -31.72 -23.65
CA LYS A 107 -48.17 -30.98 -22.38
C LYS A 107 -49.22 -29.89 -22.51
N ALA A 108 -50.18 -29.91 -21.59
CA ALA A 108 -51.01 -28.75 -21.29
C ALA A 108 -50.36 -27.96 -20.14
N MET A 109 -50.17 -26.66 -20.34
CA MET A 109 -49.54 -25.77 -19.37
C MET A 109 -50.52 -24.68 -18.95
N LEU A 110 -50.65 -24.50 -17.64
CA LEU A 110 -51.40 -23.40 -17.05
C LEU A 110 -50.43 -22.24 -16.77
N LYS A 111 -50.41 -21.23 -17.64
CA LYS A 111 -49.55 -20.05 -17.50
C LYS A 111 -50.18 -19.02 -16.57
N PHE A 112 -50.01 -19.17 -15.26
CA PHE A 112 -49.98 -18.00 -14.41
C PHE A 112 -48.58 -17.43 -14.48
N ALA A 113 -48.42 -16.30 -15.17
CA ALA A 113 -47.27 -15.47 -14.86
C ALA A 113 -47.49 -15.05 -13.39
N GLY A 114 -46.67 -15.58 -12.48
CA GLY A 114 -46.30 -14.76 -11.34
C GLY A 114 -45.83 -13.40 -11.89
N SER A 115 -45.85 -12.36 -11.07
CA SER A 115 -45.23 -11.10 -11.48
C SER A 115 -43.83 -11.39 -12.06
N LEU A 116 -43.39 -10.61 -13.07
CA LEU A 116 -42.05 -10.80 -13.66
C LEU A 116 -40.95 -10.88 -12.58
N SER A 117 -41.15 -10.16 -11.47
CA SER A 117 -40.32 -10.22 -10.27
C SER A 117 -40.25 -11.62 -9.63
N GLU A 118 -41.38 -12.31 -9.47
CA GLU A 118 -41.42 -13.69 -8.92
C GLU A 118 -40.76 -14.70 -9.86
N VAL A 119 -40.95 -14.54 -11.17
CA VAL A 119 -40.27 -15.38 -12.17
C VAL A 119 -38.77 -15.19 -12.09
N ASN A 120 -38.29 -13.94 -12.09
CA ASN A 120 -36.85 -13.66 -12.02
C ASN A 120 -36.24 -14.11 -10.69
N LYS A 121 -36.96 -13.96 -9.57
CA LYS A 121 -36.55 -14.50 -8.27
C LYS A 121 -36.45 -16.03 -8.28
N LYS A 122 -37.33 -16.73 -8.99
CA LYS A 122 -37.23 -18.18 -9.15
C LYS A 122 -36.05 -18.57 -10.03
N LEU A 123 -35.80 -17.83 -11.11
CA LEU A 123 -34.67 -18.07 -12.01
C LEU A 123 -33.31 -17.80 -11.34
N SER A 124 -33.24 -16.85 -10.41
CA SER A 124 -31.99 -16.53 -9.70
C SER A 124 -31.49 -17.65 -8.79
N THR A 125 -32.37 -18.57 -8.40
CA THR A 125 -32.06 -19.73 -7.53
C THR A 125 -32.19 -21.08 -8.23
N SER A 126 -32.72 -21.11 -9.45
CA SER A 126 -32.84 -22.35 -10.23
C SER A 126 -31.47 -22.79 -10.74
N ARG A 127 -31.19 -24.09 -10.77
CA ARG A 127 -29.89 -24.61 -11.25
C ARG A 127 -29.98 -25.47 -12.51
N PHE A 128 -31.17 -25.96 -12.86
CA PHE A 128 -31.41 -26.76 -14.06
C PHE A 128 -32.42 -26.07 -14.99
N PRO A 129 -32.22 -26.08 -16.33
CA PRO A 129 -31.03 -26.56 -17.07
C PRO A 129 -29.73 -25.87 -16.66
N ASN A 130 -28.56 -26.47 -16.95
CA ASN A 130 -27.21 -26.00 -16.55
C ASN A 130 -26.85 -24.57 -17.05
N ALA A 131 -27.74 -23.90 -17.79
CA ALA A 131 -27.63 -22.48 -18.13
C ALA A 131 -27.99 -21.53 -16.95
N PHE A 132 -28.71 -22.02 -15.94
CA PHE A 132 -29.07 -21.28 -14.73
C PHE A 132 -28.04 -21.47 -13.61
N PRO A 133 -27.99 -20.63 -12.55
CA PRO A 133 -28.90 -19.55 -12.18
C PRO A 133 -28.84 -18.33 -13.09
N PHE A 134 -29.96 -17.62 -13.21
CA PHE A 134 -30.07 -16.34 -13.90
C PHE A 134 -30.61 -15.30 -12.91
N ASP A 135 -29.73 -14.50 -12.35
CA ASP A 135 -30.10 -13.37 -11.51
C ASP A 135 -30.16 -12.09 -12.36
N PHE A 136 -31.35 -11.55 -12.54
CA PHE A 136 -31.57 -10.40 -13.42
C PHE A 136 -30.83 -9.15 -12.92
N GLY A 137 -30.78 -8.91 -11.60
CA GLY A 137 -30.09 -7.76 -11.03
C GLY A 137 -28.58 -7.83 -11.23
N HIS A 138 -27.99 -9.01 -10.99
CA HIS A 138 -26.58 -9.27 -11.28
C HIS A 138 -26.23 -9.11 -12.77
N VAL A 139 -27.07 -9.60 -13.68
CA VAL A 139 -26.86 -9.43 -15.13
C VAL A 139 -26.94 -7.95 -15.53
N GLN A 140 -27.84 -7.17 -14.93
CA GLN A 140 -27.89 -5.72 -15.13
C GLN A 140 -26.60 -5.03 -14.65
N ILE A 141 -26.08 -5.40 -13.47
CA ILE A 141 -24.79 -4.91 -12.97
C ILE A 141 -23.68 -5.23 -13.97
N GLN A 142 -23.58 -6.49 -14.44
CA GLN A 142 -22.56 -6.89 -15.40
C GLN A 142 -22.64 -6.09 -16.70
N ALA A 143 -23.83 -5.97 -17.28
CA ALA A 143 -24.05 -5.21 -18.52
C ALA A 143 -23.68 -3.72 -18.35
N SER A 144 -24.07 -3.10 -17.24
CA SER A 144 -23.70 -1.71 -16.95
C SER A 144 -22.19 -1.53 -16.78
N GLN A 145 -21.51 -2.44 -16.10
CA GLN A 145 -20.05 -2.40 -15.93
C GLN A 145 -19.30 -2.50 -17.26
N ASP A 146 -19.80 -3.35 -18.18
CA ASP A 146 -19.21 -3.52 -19.51
C ASP A 146 -19.37 -2.24 -20.35
N GLU A 147 -20.50 -1.53 -20.20
CA GLU A 147 -20.74 -0.25 -20.89
C GLU A 147 -19.84 0.88 -20.38
N ILE A 148 -19.66 1.01 -19.06
CA ILE A 148 -18.81 2.06 -18.45
C ILE A 148 -17.35 1.64 -18.26
N ASN A 149 -17.00 0.42 -18.65
CA ASN A 149 -15.68 -0.19 -18.48
C ASN A 149 -15.10 -0.07 -17.05
N THR A 150 -15.97 -0.13 -16.03
CA THR A 150 -15.60 -0.01 -14.61
C THR A 150 -16.46 -0.95 -13.79
N SER A 151 -15.83 -1.75 -12.92
CA SER A 151 -16.57 -2.66 -12.03
C SER A 151 -17.22 -1.91 -10.86
N LEU A 152 -18.34 -2.42 -10.36
CA LEU A 152 -18.99 -1.93 -9.14
C LEU A 152 -18.01 -1.90 -7.96
N GLN A 153 -17.16 -2.92 -7.82
CA GLN A 153 -16.13 -2.94 -6.77
C GLN A 153 -15.19 -1.74 -6.86
N ALA A 154 -14.64 -1.46 -8.04
CA ALA A 154 -13.78 -0.29 -8.24
C ALA A 154 -14.49 1.05 -7.99
N LEU A 155 -15.80 1.15 -8.24
CA LEU A 155 -16.59 2.36 -7.95
C LEU A 155 -16.77 2.60 -6.45
N VAL A 156 -16.76 1.55 -5.63
CA VAL A 156 -17.07 1.62 -4.20
C VAL A 156 -15.87 1.33 -3.28
N GLU A 157 -14.74 0.87 -3.82
CA GLU A 157 -13.54 0.51 -3.05
C GLU A 157 -12.98 1.68 -2.23
N THR A 158 -13.12 2.90 -2.74
CA THR A 158 -12.60 4.12 -2.12
C THR A 158 -13.57 4.76 -1.11
N LEU A 159 -14.69 4.11 -0.81
CA LEU A 159 -15.66 4.59 0.19
C LEU A 159 -15.23 4.30 1.63
N THR A 160 -14.27 3.41 1.81
CA THR A 160 -13.64 3.11 3.09
C THR A 160 -12.47 4.08 3.35
N PRO A 161 -12.58 5.03 4.29
CA PRO A 161 -11.52 6.02 4.54
C PRO A 161 -10.18 5.40 4.95
N ASP A 162 -10.21 4.22 5.58
CA ASP A 162 -9.02 3.57 6.13
C ASP A 162 -8.25 2.70 5.10
N MET A 163 -8.85 2.37 3.95
CA MET A 163 -8.20 1.53 2.93
C MET A 163 -6.95 2.18 2.32
N PRO A 164 -6.98 3.45 1.85
CA PRO A 164 -5.79 4.12 1.33
C PRO A 164 -4.59 4.04 2.30
N ALA A 165 -4.82 4.26 3.60
CA ALA A 165 -3.77 4.19 4.61
C ALA A 165 -3.16 2.77 4.70
N ALA A 166 -3.99 1.74 4.65
CA ALA A 166 -3.52 0.35 4.64
C ALA A 166 -2.72 -0.01 3.38
N TRP A 167 -3.07 0.57 2.22
CA TRP A 167 -2.32 0.37 0.96
C TRP A 167 -1.00 1.13 0.90
N LEU A 168 -0.91 2.28 1.57
CA LEU A 168 0.30 3.09 1.65
C LEU A 168 1.31 2.50 2.65
N SER A 169 0.86 1.70 3.62
CA SER A 169 1.70 1.01 4.62
C SER A 169 1.30 -0.46 4.82
N PRO A 170 1.38 -1.31 3.78
CA PRO A 170 0.83 -2.66 3.85
C PRO A 170 1.59 -3.60 4.79
N ALA A 171 2.82 -3.26 5.19
CA ALA A 171 3.57 -3.99 6.20
C ALA A 171 3.16 -3.63 7.65
N SER A 172 2.32 -2.62 7.84
CA SER A 172 1.84 -2.21 9.16
C SER A 172 0.48 -2.84 9.51
N PRO A 173 0.22 -3.12 10.80
CA PRO A 173 -1.09 -3.58 11.26
C PRO A 173 -2.23 -2.66 10.84
N ALA A 174 -3.34 -3.23 10.38
CA ALA A 174 -4.57 -2.50 10.05
C ALA A 174 -5.75 -3.03 10.88
N ASN A 175 -6.76 -2.19 11.08
CA ASN A 175 -7.97 -2.53 11.85
C ASN A 175 -9.22 -2.08 11.08
N GLY A 176 -10.33 -2.80 11.25
CA GLY A 176 -11.65 -2.40 10.75
C GLY A 176 -11.87 -2.59 9.24
N ILE A 177 -10.83 -2.82 8.44
CA ILE A 177 -10.94 -2.86 6.97
C ILE A 177 -11.17 -4.26 6.38
N PHE A 178 -10.78 -5.33 7.08
CA PHE A 178 -10.64 -6.65 6.45
C PHE A 178 -11.98 -7.29 6.08
N THR A 179 -13.05 -7.00 6.81
CA THR A 179 -14.39 -7.50 6.50
C THR A 179 -14.89 -6.94 5.17
N ASP A 180 -14.82 -5.62 5.00
CA ASP A 180 -15.23 -4.95 3.76
C ASP A 180 -14.29 -5.32 2.62
N LEU A 181 -12.98 -5.38 2.86
CA LEU A 181 -12.00 -5.82 1.86
C LEU A 181 -12.32 -7.18 1.28
N LYS A 182 -12.57 -8.17 2.15
CA LYS A 182 -12.89 -9.54 1.72
C LYS A 182 -14.20 -9.54 0.92
N ARG A 183 -15.23 -8.83 1.38
CA ARG A 183 -16.52 -8.69 0.66
C ARG A 183 -16.31 -8.09 -0.74
N LEU A 184 -15.55 -7.01 -0.84
CA LEU A 184 -15.25 -6.34 -2.10
C LEU A 184 -14.43 -7.24 -3.05
N GLN A 185 -13.41 -7.93 -2.54
CA GLN A 185 -12.64 -8.90 -3.34
C GLN A 185 -13.51 -10.05 -3.85
N VAL A 186 -14.48 -10.53 -3.05
CA VAL A 186 -15.48 -11.52 -3.50
C VAL A 186 -16.38 -10.93 -4.59
N MET A 187 -16.86 -9.69 -4.41
CA MET A 187 -17.69 -9.00 -5.41
C MET A 187 -16.96 -8.83 -6.74
N ALA A 188 -15.64 -8.57 -6.72
CA ALA A 188 -14.81 -8.44 -7.92
C ALA A 188 -14.77 -9.73 -8.77
N SER A 189 -15.12 -10.91 -8.21
CA SER A 189 -15.22 -12.16 -8.97
C SER A 189 -16.22 -12.07 -10.12
N GLY A 190 -17.19 -11.15 -10.01
CA GLY A 190 -18.25 -10.96 -11.00
C GLY A 190 -19.28 -12.09 -11.00
N LEU A 191 -19.28 -12.99 -10.00
CA LEU A 191 -20.26 -14.05 -9.85
C LEU A 191 -21.49 -13.56 -9.06
N GLY A 192 -22.69 -13.92 -9.51
CA GLY A 192 -23.95 -13.63 -8.82
C GLY A 192 -24.12 -14.47 -7.54
N PRO A 193 -25.11 -14.13 -6.69
CA PRO A 193 -25.23 -14.72 -5.34
C PRO A 193 -25.34 -16.26 -5.36
N GLU A 194 -26.26 -16.82 -6.16
CA GLU A 194 -26.40 -18.28 -6.27
C GLU A 194 -25.19 -18.94 -6.96
N GLN A 195 -24.50 -18.25 -7.87
CA GLN A 195 -23.27 -18.77 -8.48
C GLN A 195 -22.17 -18.93 -7.42
N GLN A 196 -22.05 -17.97 -6.50
CA GLN A 196 -21.13 -18.05 -5.37
C GLN A 196 -21.55 -19.17 -4.40
N HIS A 197 -22.85 -19.33 -4.11
CA HIS A 197 -23.33 -20.45 -3.27
C HIS A 197 -23.04 -21.82 -3.88
N ILE A 198 -23.24 -22.00 -5.20
CA ILE A 198 -22.89 -23.23 -5.91
C ILE A 198 -21.39 -23.52 -5.79
N LEU A 199 -20.53 -22.50 -5.87
CA LEU A 199 -19.09 -22.70 -5.78
C LEU A 199 -18.63 -23.14 -4.38
N LEU A 200 -19.31 -22.68 -3.33
CA LEU A 200 -18.95 -22.93 -1.93
C LEU A 200 -19.79 -24.03 -1.26
N GLU A 201 -20.55 -24.79 -2.05
CA GLU A 201 -21.44 -25.82 -1.54
C GLU A 201 -20.70 -27.00 -0.90
N ASP A 202 -21.46 -27.82 -0.17
CA ASP A 202 -20.95 -29.04 0.46
C ASP A 202 -20.96 -30.21 -0.53
N PHE A 203 -19.79 -30.82 -0.74
CA PHE A 203 -19.53 -31.93 -1.67
C PHE A 203 -19.91 -33.29 -1.07
N SER A 204 -20.32 -33.34 0.19
CA SER A 204 -20.73 -34.55 0.91
C SER A 204 -22.23 -34.85 0.84
N GLU A 205 -23.02 -34.04 0.10
CA GLU A 205 -24.47 -34.18 0.05
C GLU A 205 -24.95 -35.53 -0.54
N SER A 206 -26.17 -35.93 -0.17
CA SER A 206 -26.75 -37.18 -0.66
C SER A 206 -27.01 -37.11 -2.17
N TRP A 207 -26.95 -38.25 -2.86
CA TRP A 207 -27.16 -38.30 -4.31
C TRP A 207 -28.54 -37.79 -4.71
N ALA A 208 -29.56 -38.15 -3.95
CA ALA A 208 -30.91 -37.67 -4.18
C ALA A 208 -30.99 -36.14 -4.07
N ASP A 209 -30.28 -35.52 -3.11
CA ASP A 209 -30.25 -34.07 -2.96
C ASP A 209 -29.47 -33.40 -4.08
N PHE A 210 -28.29 -33.93 -4.42
CA PHE A 210 -27.47 -33.43 -5.52
C PHE A 210 -28.24 -33.44 -6.85
N TYR A 211 -28.86 -34.57 -7.20
CA TYR A 211 -29.61 -34.70 -8.44
C TYR A 211 -30.85 -33.81 -8.47
N ARG A 212 -31.57 -33.70 -7.34
CA ARG A 212 -32.74 -32.82 -7.24
C ARG A 212 -32.35 -31.36 -7.41
N LYS A 213 -31.31 -30.90 -6.72
CA LYS A 213 -30.85 -29.51 -6.78
C LYS A 213 -30.30 -29.14 -8.15
N ASN A 214 -29.40 -29.96 -8.70
CA ASN A 214 -28.60 -29.59 -9.88
C ASN A 214 -29.19 -30.03 -11.22
N TYR A 215 -30.10 -31.01 -11.22
CA TYR A 215 -30.66 -31.62 -12.43
C TYR A 215 -32.19 -31.82 -12.40
N ASP A 216 -32.87 -31.39 -11.33
CA ASP A 216 -34.32 -31.52 -11.14
C ASP A 216 -34.84 -32.97 -11.21
N ILE A 217 -34.05 -33.92 -10.68
CA ILE A 217 -34.40 -35.35 -10.62
C ILE A 217 -34.79 -35.71 -9.17
N THR A 218 -36.07 -35.95 -8.92
CA THR A 218 -36.63 -36.17 -7.57
C THR A 218 -36.33 -37.54 -6.95
N ASP A 219 -36.07 -38.56 -7.77
CA ASP A 219 -35.83 -39.96 -7.36
C ASP A 219 -34.44 -40.46 -7.79
N GLY A 220 -33.44 -39.56 -7.79
CA GLY A 220 -32.08 -39.90 -8.20
C GLY A 220 -31.41 -40.89 -7.25
N ASP A 221 -30.92 -42.00 -7.82
CA ASP A 221 -30.33 -43.12 -7.08
C ASP A 221 -29.03 -43.64 -7.73
N ALA A 222 -28.57 -44.84 -7.32
CA ALA A 222 -27.41 -45.49 -7.90
C ALA A 222 -27.56 -45.80 -9.41
N SER A 223 -28.79 -46.05 -9.90
CA SER A 223 -29.06 -46.28 -11.32
C SER A 223 -28.96 -44.99 -12.13
N THR A 224 -29.29 -43.85 -11.53
CA THR A 224 -29.16 -42.53 -12.17
C THR A 224 -27.71 -42.21 -12.49
N TYR A 225 -26.79 -42.54 -11.59
CA TYR A 225 -25.35 -42.45 -11.85
C TYR A 225 -24.87 -43.31 -13.01
N GLN A 226 -25.38 -44.54 -13.17
CA GLN A 226 -24.99 -45.40 -14.29
C GLN A 226 -25.34 -44.75 -15.64
N ARG A 227 -26.42 -43.95 -15.69
CA ARG A 227 -26.74 -43.13 -16.87
C ARG A 227 -25.71 -42.04 -17.12
N PHE A 228 -25.16 -41.40 -16.08
CA PHE A 228 -24.09 -40.40 -16.22
C PHE A 228 -22.76 -40.96 -16.75
N LEU A 229 -22.56 -42.28 -16.76
CA LEU A 229 -21.41 -42.89 -17.43
C LEU A 229 -21.54 -42.88 -18.95
N ASP A 230 -22.77 -42.87 -19.47
CA ASP A 230 -23.03 -42.77 -20.90
C ASP A 230 -22.74 -41.34 -21.39
N MET A 231 -21.91 -41.20 -22.41
CA MET A 231 -21.48 -39.89 -22.91
C MET A 231 -22.66 -39.07 -23.46
N SER A 232 -23.67 -39.69 -24.06
CA SER A 232 -24.81 -38.97 -24.62
C SER A 232 -25.69 -38.37 -23.51
N TYR A 233 -25.90 -39.13 -22.43
CA TYR A 233 -26.61 -38.63 -21.26
C TYR A 233 -25.78 -37.57 -20.50
N PHE A 234 -24.49 -37.83 -20.29
CA PHE A 234 -23.58 -36.88 -19.64
C PHE A 234 -23.55 -35.51 -20.35
N THR A 235 -23.35 -35.52 -21.67
CA THR A 235 -23.31 -34.30 -22.48
C THR A 235 -24.63 -33.54 -22.47
N ALA A 236 -25.77 -34.25 -22.54
CA ALA A 236 -27.10 -33.66 -22.46
C ALA A 236 -27.36 -32.99 -21.10
N MET A 237 -27.06 -33.66 -19.99
CA MET A 237 -27.34 -33.15 -18.63
C MET A 237 -26.43 -31.97 -18.25
N HIS A 238 -25.16 -31.98 -18.67
CA HIS A 238 -24.21 -30.90 -18.41
C HIS A 238 -24.26 -29.77 -19.45
N ASN A 239 -24.98 -29.95 -20.55
CA ASN A 239 -24.98 -29.05 -21.72
C ASN A 239 -23.53 -28.75 -22.17
N VAL A 240 -22.79 -29.81 -22.52
CA VAL A 240 -21.40 -29.79 -23.01
C VAL A 240 -21.25 -30.72 -24.21
N THR A 241 -20.26 -30.48 -25.06
CA THR A 241 -19.96 -31.34 -26.21
C THR A 241 -18.85 -32.35 -25.88
N VAL A 242 -18.74 -33.44 -26.62
CA VAL A 242 -17.67 -34.44 -26.41
C VAL A 242 -16.26 -33.82 -26.43
N PRO A 243 -15.89 -32.93 -27.37
CA PRO A 243 -14.58 -32.26 -27.32
C PRO A 243 -14.36 -31.42 -26.06
N ARG A 244 -15.43 -30.84 -25.49
CA ARG A 244 -15.34 -30.14 -24.21
C ARG A 244 -15.15 -31.11 -23.05
N VAL A 245 -15.70 -32.33 -23.11
CA VAL A 245 -15.41 -33.38 -22.13
C VAL A 245 -13.96 -33.86 -22.25
N GLU A 246 -13.44 -34.04 -23.46
CA GLU A 246 -12.00 -34.34 -23.69
C GLU A 246 -11.09 -33.27 -23.07
N ALA A 247 -11.44 -31.99 -23.26
CA ALA A 247 -10.71 -30.86 -22.67
C ALA A 247 -10.84 -30.81 -21.14
N LEU A 248 -12.04 -31.05 -20.58
CA LEU A 248 -12.29 -31.09 -19.14
C LEU A 248 -11.46 -32.18 -18.45
N LEU A 249 -11.35 -33.35 -19.08
CA LEU A 249 -10.69 -34.52 -18.51
C LEU A 249 -9.19 -34.63 -18.89
N CYS A 250 -8.71 -33.76 -19.79
CA CYS A 250 -7.37 -33.81 -20.36
C CYS A 250 -7.01 -35.20 -20.95
N THR A 251 -7.95 -35.76 -21.72
CA THR A 251 -7.86 -37.13 -22.26
C THR A 251 -8.45 -37.21 -23.67
N THR A 252 -8.06 -38.24 -24.42
CA THR A 252 -8.69 -38.63 -25.69
C THR A 252 -9.36 -40.00 -25.55
N ALA A 253 -10.41 -40.24 -26.32
CA ALA A 253 -11.12 -41.52 -26.29
C ALA A 253 -10.19 -42.70 -26.65
N SER A 254 -10.03 -43.64 -25.72
CA SER A 254 -9.24 -44.87 -25.92
C SER A 254 -10.14 -46.09 -26.09
N SER A 255 -9.76 -47.03 -26.95
CA SER A 255 -10.50 -48.29 -27.11
C SER A 255 -10.48 -49.13 -25.83
N ALA A 256 -11.53 -49.92 -25.60
CA ALA A 256 -11.57 -50.88 -24.50
C ALA A 256 -10.32 -51.78 -24.50
N GLY A 257 -9.64 -51.88 -23.36
CA GLY A 257 -8.40 -52.68 -23.19
C GLY A 257 -7.10 -52.00 -23.66
N ALA A 258 -7.15 -50.86 -24.35
CA ALA A 258 -5.95 -50.07 -24.66
C ALA A 258 -5.48 -49.25 -23.43
N PRO A 259 -4.20 -48.85 -23.36
CA PRO A 259 -3.75 -47.88 -22.37
C PRO A 259 -4.52 -46.55 -22.50
N GLU A 260 -4.78 -45.90 -21.36
CA GLU A 260 -5.41 -44.59 -21.35
C GLU A 260 -4.50 -43.55 -22.00
N GLN A 261 -5.09 -42.65 -22.78
CA GLN A 261 -4.38 -41.57 -23.45
C GLN A 261 -4.71 -40.25 -22.76
N HIS A 262 -3.67 -39.50 -22.40
CA HIS A 262 -3.79 -38.21 -21.76
C HIS A 262 -3.12 -37.15 -22.62
N THR A 263 -3.64 -35.93 -22.55
CA THR A 263 -3.14 -34.79 -23.33
C THR A 263 -2.13 -33.95 -22.55
N VAL A 264 -1.92 -34.23 -21.26
CA VAL A 264 -0.95 -33.53 -20.42
C VAL A 264 0.48 -33.89 -20.84
N ILE A 265 1.31 -32.88 -21.02
CA ILE A 265 2.75 -33.01 -21.26
C ILE A 265 3.54 -32.24 -20.21
N GLN A 266 4.79 -32.63 -20.00
CA GLN A 266 5.73 -31.98 -19.08
C GLN A 266 6.94 -31.47 -19.86
N SER A 267 7.50 -30.34 -19.41
CA SER A 267 8.77 -29.81 -19.90
C SER A 267 9.91 -30.82 -19.71
N ALA A 268 10.71 -31.01 -20.75
CA ALA A 268 11.96 -31.78 -20.67
C ALA A 268 13.07 -31.03 -19.90
N ASN A 269 12.88 -29.73 -19.64
CA ASN A 269 13.86 -28.85 -19.02
C ASN A 269 13.61 -28.64 -17.51
N TRP A 270 12.65 -29.34 -16.94
CA TRP A 270 12.39 -29.36 -15.50
C TRP A 270 12.62 -30.77 -14.95
N ILE A 271 13.51 -30.87 -13.97
CA ILE A 271 13.76 -32.12 -13.25
C ILE A 271 12.85 -32.15 -12.03
N ASN A 272 11.86 -33.04 -12.06
CA ASN A 272 10.96 -33.25 -10.94
C ASN A 272 11.73 -33.89 -9.77
N PRO A 273 11.74 -33.26 -8.56
CA PRO A 273 12.38 -33.84 -7.38
C PRO A 273 11.73 -35.16 -6.92
N ASP A 274 10.42 -35.32 -7.16
CA ASP A 274 9.68 -36.53 -6.86
C ASP A 274 9.72 -37.43 -8.11
N ALA A 275 10.66 -38.39 -8.14
CA ALA A 275 10.97 -39.26 -9.29
C ALA A 275 9.78 -40.09 -9.85
N SER A 276 8.57 -39.96 -9.30
CA SER A 276 7.36 -40.74 -9.56
C SER A 276 6.34 -40.08 -10.50
N ALA A 277 6.37 -38.76 -10.74
CA ALA A 277 5.25 -38.09 -11.41
C ALA A 277 5.38 -38.13 -12.95
N LYS A 278 4.44 -38.81 -13.61
CA LYS A 278 4.21 -38.78 -15.07
C LYS A 278 3.25 -37.62 -15.40
N ALA A 279 3.40 -36.97 -16.55
CA ALA A 279 2.46 -35.97 -17.05
C ALA A 279 1.02 -36.55 -17.13
N LEU A 280 0.19 -36.26 -16.11
CA LEU A 280 -1.12 -36.88 -15.91
C LEU A 280 -2.17 -35.83 -15.53
N PRO A 281 -3.46 -36.07 -15.86
CA PRO A 281 -4.55 -35.11 -15.60
C PRO A 281 -4.71 -34.69 -14.14
N PHE A 282 -4.34 -35.54 -13.18
CA PHE A 282 -4.42 -35.19 -11.76
C PHE A 282 -3.28 -34.31 -11.26
N LEU A 283 -2.23 -34.09 -12.08
CA LEU A 283 -1.15 -33.13 -11.78
C LEU A 283 -1.42 -31.76 -12.40
N TYR A 284 -2.08 -31.73 -13.57
CA TYR A 284 -2.34 -30.50 -14.31
C TYR A 284 -3.59 -30.61 -15.21
N GLY A 285 -4.35 -29.53 -15.30
CA GLY A 285 -5.44 -29.33 -16.26
C GLY A 285 -6.78 -29.92 -15.82
N ALA A 286 -6.77 -31.01 -15.06
CA ALA A 286 -7.95 -31.65 -14.47
C ALA A 286 -7.71 -32.05 -13.01
N ARG A 287 -6.85 -31.33 -12.29
CA ARG A 287 -6.46 -31.67 -10.92
C ARG A 287 -7.61 -31.53 -9.93
N PHE A 288 -8.50 -30.55 -10.11
CA PHE A 288 -9.63 -30.30 -9.23
C PHE A 288 -10.69 -31.39 -9.27
N ILE A 289 -10.93 -32.00 -10.43
CA ILE A 289 -11.94 -33.06 -10.60
C ILE A 289 -11.39 -34.46 -10.36
N ASN A 290 -10.07 -34.61 -10.32
CA ASN A 290 -9.41 -35.83 -9.94
C ASN A 290 -9.09 -35.80 -8.43
N LYS A 291 -9.14 -36.96 -7.79
CA LYS A 291 -8.74 -37.07 -6.39
C LYS A 291 -7.21 -37.03 -6.33
N THR A 292 -6.66 -36.32 -5.34
CA THR A 292 -5.21 -36.10 -5.17
C THR A 292 -4.45 -37.30 -4.58
N ASP A 293 -5.07 -38.49 -4.51
CA ASP A 293 -4.38 -39.70 -4.05
C ASP A 293 -3.82 -40.49 -5.24
N ASP A 294 -2.49 -40.69 -5.26
CA ASP A 294 -1.72 -41.32 -6.36
C ASP A 294 -2.20 -42.72 -6.79
N ASN A 295 -3.12 -43.33 -6.04
CA ASN A 295 -3.65 -44.68 -6.29
C ASN A 295 -4.95 -44.71 -7.09
N THR A 296 -5.62 -43.57 -7.33
CA THR A 296 -6.87 -43.54 -8.11
C THR A 296 -6.56 -43.15 -9.56
N PRO A 297 -6.91 -43.98 -10.57
CA PRO A 297 -6.69 -43.60 -11.96
C PRO A 297 -7.47 -42.31 -12.31
N PRO A 298 -6.91 -41.45 -13.17
CA PRO A 298 -7.59 -40.25 -13.63
C PRO A 298 -8.86 -40.60 -14.40
N LEU A 299 -9.80 -39.66 -14.42
CA LEU A 299 -10.97 -39.75 -15.29
C LEU A 299 -10.53 -39.88 -16.76
N SER A 300 -11.17 -40.79 -17.49
CA SER A 300 -10.82 -41.07 -18.89
C SER A 300 -12.06 -41.31 -19.75
N ILE A 301 -11.89 -41.28 -21.07
CA ILE A 301 -12.96 -41.61 -22.02
C ILE A 301 -12.66 -42.96 -22.66
N ARG A 302 -13.63 -43.87 -22.61
CA ARG A 302 -13.53 -45.19 -23.22
C ARG A 302 -14.50 -45.34 -24.37
N ARG A 303 -14.03 -45.96 -25.44
CA ARG A 303 -14.87 -46.46 -26.54
C ARG A 303 -15.16 -47.94 -26.31
N ASN A 304 -16.44 -48.23 -26.09
CA ASN A 304 -16.97 -49.58 -25.94
C ASN A 304 -16.91 -50.35 -27.27
N ALA A 305 -17.11 -51.67 -27.21
CA ALA A 305 -17.09 -52.54 -28.39
C ALA A 305 -18.19 -52.20 -29.42
N ASP A 306 -19.31 -51.64 -28.98
CA ASP A 306 -20.42 -51.14 -29.80
C ASP A 306 -20.16 -49.74 -30.40
N GLY A 307 -19.01 -49.13 -30.09
CA GLY A 307 -18.64 -47.79 -30.53
C GLY A 307 -19.16 -46.65 -29.64
N ALA A 308 -19.98 -46.95 -28.62
CA ALA A 308 -20.45 -45.94 -27.67
C ALA A 308 -19.29 -45.40 -26.81
N LEU A 309 -19.37 -44.13 -26.43
CA LEU A 309 -18.39 -43.50 -25.55
C LEU A 309 -18.91 -43.49 -24.11
N THR A 310 -18.03 -43.79 -23.16
CA THR A 310 -18.34 -43.74 -21.73
C THR A 310 -17.28 -42.95 -20.97
N VAL A 311 -17.70 -42.27 -19.90
CA VAL A 311 -16.79 -41.69 -18.91
C VAL A 311 -16.38 -42.80 -17.95
N SER A 312 -15.08 -43.07 -17.87
CA SER A 312 -14.50 -44.12 -17.05
C SER A 312 -13.81 -43.57 -15.82
N ASN A 313 -13.60 -44.44 -14.83
CA ASN A 313 -12.96 -44.12 -13.55
C ASN A 313 -13.65 -42.98 -12.78
N LEU A 314 -14.97 -42.83 -12.90
CA LEU A 314 -15.76 -41.82 -12.17
C LEU A 314 -16.24 -42.40 -10.82
N PRO A 315 -15.51 -42.37 -9.69
CA PRO A 315 -15.95 -43.01 -8.46
C PRO A 315 -16.78 -42.03 -7.63
N THR A 316 -17.87 -42.52 -7.02
CA THR A 316 -18.75 -41.86 -6.01
C THR A 316 -19.18 -40.39 -6.30
N GLY A 317 -20.02 -39.81 -5.44
CA GLY A 317 -20.74 -38.54 -5.71
C GLY A 317 -19.84 -37.31 -5.83
N TRP A 318 -18.72 -37.26 -5.10
CA TRP A 318 -17.81 -36.11 -5.07
C TRP A 318 -17.32 -35.67 -6.45
N ARG A 319 -16.95 -36.63 -7.33
CA ARG A 319 -16.43 -36.29 -8.66
C ARG A 319 -17.51 -35.63 -9.51
N LEU A 320 -18.77 -36.05 -9.39
CA LEU A 320 -19.86 -35.47 -10.17
C LEU A 320 -20.17 -34.03 -9.71
N THR A 321 -20.09 -33.74 -8.41
CA THR A 321 -20.16 -32.36 -7.89
C THR A 321 -19.01 -31.52 -8.44
N SER A 322 -17.76 -31.99 -8.34
CA SER A 322 -16.59 -31.26 -8.86
C SER A 322 -16.68 -30.98 -10.37
N ILE A 323 -17.19 -31.94 -11.17
CA ILE A 323 -17.45 -31.78 -12.60
C ILE A 323 -18.54 -30.75 -12.82
N ASN A 324 -19.63 -30.78 -12.06
CA ASN A 324 -20.72 -29.81 -12.17
C ASN A 324 -20.22 -28.39 -11.91
N THR A 325 -19.46 -28.19 -10.82
CA THR A 325 -18.79 -26.93 -10.49
C THR A 325 -17.87 -26.48 -11.62
N MET A 326 -17.01 -27.37 -12.12
CA MET A 326 -16.03 -27.05 -13.16
C MET A 326 -16.69 -26.66 -14.49
N VAL A 327 -17.73 -27.39 -14.92
CA VAL A 327 -18.49 -27.09 -16.13
C VAL A 327 -19.20 -25.75 -16.04
N ARG A 328 -19.79 -25.43 -14.88
CA ARG A 328 -20.47 -24.15 -14.67
C ARG A 328 -19.48 -22.99 -14.63
N LEU A 329 -18.42 -23.12 -13.83
CA LEU A 329 -17.44 -22.06 -13.64
C LEU A 329 -16.69 -21.74 -14.94
N GLN A 330 -16.39 -22.75 -15.77
CA GLN A 330 -15.84 -22.57 -17.12
C GLN A 330 -16.72 -21.64 -17.97
N LYS A 331 -18.04 -21.84 -17.94
CA LYS A 331 -19.00 -21.01 -18.68
C LYS A 331 -19.08 -19.60 -18.10
N TRP A 332 -19.17 -19.47 -16.77
CA TRP A 332 -19.28 -18.16 -16.10
C TRP A 332 -18.03 -17.29 -16.28
N LEU A 333 -16.85 -17.90 -16.23
CA LEU A 333 -15.58 -17.22 -16.41
C LEU A 333 -15.17 -17.04 -17.88
N ASN A 334 -15.77 -17.83 -18.79
CA ASN A 334 -15.37 -17.92 -20.19
C ASN A 334 -13.86 -18.18 -20.37
N LEU A 335 -13.34 -19.17 -19.63
CA LEU A 335 -11.93 -19.58 -19.65
C LEU A 335 -11.80 -21.05 -20.11
N PRO A 336 -10.63 -21.49 -20.59
CA PRO A 336 -10.33 -22.91 -20.76
C PRO A 336 -10.40 -23.70 -19.45
N TYR A 337 -10.72 -25.00 -19.52
CA TYR A 337 -10.75 -25.84 -18.31
C TYR A 337 -9.40 -25.87 -17.58
N GLU A 338 -8.27 -25.93 -18.30
CA GLU A 338 -6.94 -25.91 -17.67
C GLU A 338 -6.69 -24.65 -16.82
N ASP A 339 -7.25 -23.51 -17.24
CA ASP A 339 -7.08 -22.23 -16.56
C ASP A 339 -8.02 -22.12 -15.34
N VAL A 340 -9.26 -22.62 -15.46
CA VAL A 340 -10.16 -22.72 -14.30
C VAL A 340 -9.56 -23.66 -13.25
N ASP A 341 -8.96 -24.76 -13.68
CA ASP A 341 -8.31 -25.75 -12.80
C ASP A 341 -7.17 -25.09 -12.04
N ALA A 342 -6.30 -24.38 -12.76
CA ALA A 342 -5.20 -23.62 -12.16
C ALA A 342 -5.70 -22.63 -11.10
N LEU A 343 -6.76 -21.86 -11.37
CA LEU A 343 -7.32 -20.89 -10.41
C LEU A 343 -7.90 -21.56 -9.15
N LEU A 344 -8.69 -22.62 -9.31
CA LEU A 344 -9.29 -23.35 -8.17
C LEU A 344 -8.22 -24.01 -7.29
N MET A 345 -7.17 -24.51 -7.91
CA MET A 345 -6.09 -25.20 -7.19
C MET A 345 -5.18 -24.27 -6.38
N LEU A 346 -5.27 -22.94 -6.56
CA LEU A 346 -4.53 -21.97 -5.73
C LEU A 346 -5.04 -21.93 -4.27
N THR A 347 -6.33 -22.21 -4.05
CA THR A 347 -6.99 -22.07 -2.74
C THR A 347 -7.68 -23.35 -2.27
N ARG A 348 -7.70 -24.41 -3.10
CA ARG A 348 -8.33 -25.68 -2.74
C ARG A 348 -7.75 -26.21 -1.42
N SER A 349 -8.64 -26.49 -0.47
CA SER A 349 -8.29 -27.14 0.79
C SER A 349 -8.18 -28.67 0.65
N ASN A 350 -7.58 -29.32 1.65
CA ASN A 350 -7.54 -30.78 1.72
C ASN A 350 -8.88 -31.41 2.14
N SER A 351 -9.90 -30.60 2.43
CA SER A 351 -11.24 -31.09 2.78
C SER A 351 -11.91 -31.74 1.58
N SER A 352 -12.46 -32.94 1.78
CA SER A 352 -13.33 -33.59 0.79
C SER A 352 -14.69 -32.93 0.70
N ASP A 353 -15.18 -32.37 1.81
CA ASP A 353 -16.57 -31.93 1.96
C ASP A 353 -16.73 -30.47 1.55
N LYS A 354 -15.77 -29.61 1.93
CA LYS A 354 -15.74 -28.19 1.56
C LYS A 354 -14.37 -27.79 1.01
N PRO A 355 -14.06 -28.21 -0.23
CA PRO A 355 -12.76 -27.97 -0.83
C PRO A 355 -12.51 -26.50 -1.20
N LEU A 356 -13.57 -25.69 -1.36
CA LEU A 356 -13.49 -24.29 -1.78
C LEU A 356 -14.03 -23.37 -0.66
N SER A 357 -13.50 -22.16 -0.58
CA SER A 357 -13.83 -21.16 0.44
C SER A 357 -13.96 -19.76 -0.16
N ASP A 358 -14.29 -18.75 0.67
CA ASP A 358 -14.29 -17.35 0.22
C ASP A 358 -12.92 -16.92 -0.35
N ASP A 359 -11.80 -17.53 0.05
CA ASP A 359 -10.49 -17.25 -0.56
C ASP A 359 -10.44 -17.63 -2.05
N THR A 360 -11.18 -18.66 -2.46
CA THR A 360 -11.37 -18.99 -3.87
C THR A 360 -12.04 -17.85 -4.60
N LEU A 361 -13.12 -17.29 -4.04
CA LEU A 361 -13.84 -16.16 -4.63
C LEU A 361 -12.98 -14.89 -4.66
N ARG A 362 -12.24 -14.60 -3.59
CA ARG A 362 -11.29 -13.47 -3.52
C ARG A 362 -10.19 -13.59 -4.57
N THR A 363 -9.66 -14.79 -4.77
CA THR A 363 -8.65 -15.09 -5.80
C THR A 363 -9.21 -14.87 -7.21
N LEU A 364 -10.44 -15.33 -7.47
CA LEU A 364 -11.12 -15.07 -8.74
C LEU A 364 -11.36 -13.57 -8.96
N GLY A 365 -11.74 -12.84 -7.92
CA GLY A 365 -11.95 -11.40 -8.00
C GLY A 365 -10.70 -10.60 -8.29
N LEU A 366 -9.60 -10.91 -7.59
CA LEU A 366 -8.33 -10.25 -7.87
C LEU A 366 -7.80 -10.62 -9.27
N PHE A 367 -7.96 -11.86 -9.71
CA PHE A 367 -7.65 -12.24 -11.09
C PHE A 367 -8.46 -11.40 -12.09
N ARG A 368 -9.78 -11.24 -11.88
CA ARG A 368 -10.64 -10.44 -12.77
C ARG A 368 -10.24 -8.98 -12.81
N HIS A 369 -9.87 -8.40 -11.67
CA HIS A 369 -9.31 -7.05 -11.59
C HIS A 369 -8.06 -6.92 -12.48
N TYR A 370 -7.09 -7.80 -12.29
CA TYR A 370 -5.84 -7.77 -13.06
C TYR A 370 -6.02 -8.14 -14.54
N GLN A 371 -6.98 -8.98 -14.86
CA GLN A 371 -7.35 -9.34 -16.23
C GLN A 371 -7.95 -8.15 -16.97
N ARG A 372 -8.92 -7.46 -16.37
CA ARG A 372 -9.58 -6.30 -17.00
C ARG A 372 -8.64 -5.11 -17.13
N ARG A 373 -7.86 -4.82 -16.08
CA ARG A 373 -7.03 -3.61 -16.02
C ARG A 373 -5.72 -3.74 -16.79
N TYR A 374 -5.11 -4.93 -16.78
CA TYR A 374 -3.75 -5.13 -17.32
C TYR A 374 -3.65 -6.24 -18.38
N GLY A 375 -4.75 -6.92 -18.72
CA GLY A 375 -4.72 -8.03 -19.66
C GLY A 375 -4.01 -9.28 -19.12
N THR A 376 -3.91 -9.42 -17.80
CA THR A 376 -3.19 -10.53 -17.15
C THR A 376 -3.81 -11.88 -17.50
N THR A 377 -2.98 -12.83 -17.94
CA THR A 377 -3.42 -14.22 -18.20
C THR A 377 -3.48 -15.05 -16.92
N VAL A 378 -4.22 -16.15 -16.94
CA VAL A 378 -4.31 -17.06 -15.79
C VAL A 378 -2.95 -17.66 -15.43
N LYS A 379 -2.15 -18.05 -16.42
CA LYS A 379 -0.82 -18.64 -16.20
C LYS A 379 0.14 -17.66 -15.53
N GLN A 380 0.09 -16.37 -15.92
CA GLN A 380 0.82 -15.29 -15.24
C GLN A 380 0.38 -15.14 -13.78
N PHE A 381 -0.93 -14.99 -13.56
CA PHE A 381 -1.48 -14.77 -12.22
C PHE A 381 -1.23 -15.96 -11.29
N ALA A 382 -1.41 -17.20 -11.77
CA ALA A 382 -1.11 -18.41 -11.00
C ALA A 382 0.38 -18.51 -10.65
N ALA A 383 1.29 -18.06 -11.51
CA ALA A 383 2.72 -17.99 -11.20
C ALA A 383 3.05 -16.94 -10.13
N TRP A 384 2.24 -15.89 -9.99
CA TRP A 384 2.37 -14.92 -8.89
C TRP A 384 1.90 -15.45 -7.55
N LEU A 385 1.00 -16.42 -7.50
CA LEU A 385 0.49 -16.95 -6.23
C LEU A 385 1.18 -18.26 -5.85
N HIS A 386 1.62 -19.03 -6.83
CA HIS A 386 2.23 -20.34 -6.63
C HIS A 386 3.52 -20.48 -7.45
N GLN A 387 3.45 -21.06 -8.66
CA GLN A 387 4.62 -21.42 -9.47
C GLN A 387 4.36 -21.33 -10.97
N VAL A 388 5.41 -21.03 -11.74
CA VAL A 388 5.39 -21.18 -13.20
C VAL A 388 5.19 -22.65 -13.54
N THR A 389 4.12 -23.00 -14.25
CA THR A 389 3.81 -24.41 -14.52
C THR A 389 4.80 -25.05 -15.52
N PRO A 390 5.39 -26.21 -15.20
CA PRO A 390 6.19 -27.00 -16.13
C PRO A 390 5.34 -27.95 -16.98
N TYR A 391 4.02 -27.87 -16.89
CA TYR A 391 3.07 -28.69 -17.63
C TYR A 391 2.29 -27.87 -18.66
N ALA A 392 1.73 -28.56 -19.67
CA ALA A 392 0.79 -28.03 -20.64
C ALA A 392 -0.15 -29.12 -21.17
N ILE A 393 -1.19 -28.72 -21.89
CA ILE A 393 -2.03 -29.62 -22.70
C ILE A 393 -1.55 -29.57 -24.15
N THR A 394 -1.19 -30.73 -24.71
CA THR A 394 -0.73 -30.87 -26.10
C THR A 394 -1.78 -30.32 -27.09
N PRO A 395 -1.38 -29.55 -28.12
CA PRO A 395 -0.01 -29.30 -28.60
C PRO A 395 0.70 -28.08 -28.00
N ALA A 396 0.16 -27.46 -26.94
CA ALA A 396 0.77 -26.27 -26.34
C ALA A 396 2.09 -26.60 -25.64
N THR A 397 3.05 -25.67 -25.70
CA THR A 397 4.32 -25.75 -24.97
C THR A 397 4.12 -25.40 -23.49
N PRO A 398 4.78 -26.10 -22.53
CA PRO A 398 4.76 -25.72 -21.12
C PRO A 398 5.12 -24.25 -20.87
N PHE A 399 4.44 -23.60 -19.93
CA PHE A 399 4.63 -22.18 -19.66
C PHE A 399 6.07 -21.85 -19.22
N PHE A 400 6.70 -22.76 -18.47
CA PHE A 400 8.12 -22.70 -18.15
C PHE A 400 9.01 -22.51 -19.40
N ASP A 401 8.80 -23.33 -20.43
CA ASP A 401 9.59 -23.26 -21.66
C ASP A 401 9.23 -22.03 -22.50
N GLN A 402 7.98 -21.56 -22.46
CA GLN A 402 7.58 -20.30 -23.11
C GLN A 402 8.28 -19.07 -22.51
N ILE A 403 8.75 -19.14 -21.26
CA ILE A 403 9.45 -18.04 -20.60
C ILE A 403 10.96 -18.21 -20.75
N PHE A 404 11.50 -19.36 -20.36
CA PHE A 404 12.95 -19.53 -20.22
C PHE A 404 13.64 -20.11 -21.45
N ASN A 405 12.87 -20.70 -22.38
CA ASN A 405 13.39 -21.46 -23.52
C ASN A 405 12.72 -21.10 -24.85
N ALA A 406 12.06 -19.92 -24.94
CA ALA A 406 11.36 -19.51 -26.15
C ALA A 406 12.31 -19.17 -27.31
N ASP A 407 13.44 -18.54 -26.99
CA ASP A 407 14.46 -18.15 -27.97
C ASP A 407 15.62 -19.14 -27.99
N SER A 408 16.11 -19.48 -29.18
CA SER A 408 17.27 -20.35 -29.39
C SER A 408 18.61 -19.61 -29.26
N THR A 409 18.66 -18.62 -28.36
CA THR A 409 19.83 -17.73 -28.14
C THR A 409 21.04 -18.48 -27.55
N PHE A 410 20.80 -19.61 -26.88
CA PHE A 410 21.83 -20.43 -26.25
C PHE A 410 21.84 -21.83 -26.86
N ASP A 411 23.03 -22.44 -26.98
CA ASP A 411 23.20 -23.79 -27.52
C ASP A 411 22.48 -24.87 -26.70
N ALA A 412 22.33 -24.64 -25.38
CA ALA A 412 21.61 -25.51 -24.46
C ALA A 412 20.43 -24.76 -23.82
N PRO A 413 19.27 -25.42 -23.67
CA PRO A 413 18.13 -24.82 -22.96
C PRO A 413 18.44 -24.64 -21.48
N PHE A 414 17.78 -23.66 -20.85
CA PHE A 414 17.81 -23.46 -19.41
C PHE A 414 17.10 -24.62 -18.70
N GLN A 415 17.77 -25.21 -17.71
CA GLN A 415 17.23 -26.32 -16.91
C GLN A 415 17.02 -25.95 -15.44
N ALA A 416 15.82 -26.22 -14.93
CA ALA A 416 15.52 -26.21 -13.50
C ALA A 416 15.81 -27.60 -12.92
N ASP A 417 17.07 -27.82 -12.51
CA ASP A 417 17.64 -29.13 -12.16
C ASP A 417 17.83 -29.37 -10.65
N ASN A 418 17.40 -28.43 -9.81
CA ASN A 418 17.51 -28.45 -8.35
C ASN A 418 18.96 -28.43 -7.81
N THR A 419 19.94 -28.02 -8.62
CA THR A 419 21.33 -27.90 -8.17
C THR A 419 21.65 -26.49 -7.67
N VAL A 420 22.57 -26.38 -6.72
CA VAL A 420 23.04 -25.10 -6.18
C VAL A 420 23.96 -24.41 -7.20
N PHE A 421 23.83 -23.10 -7.36
CA PHE A 421 24.71 -22.26 -8.17
C PHE A 421 25.00 -20.93 -7.47
N SER A 422 26.15 -20.32 -7.78
CA SER A 422 26.46 -18.95 -7.38
C SER A 422 25.86 -17.96 -8.37
N TYR A 423 24.94 -17.11 -7.90
CA TYR A 423 24.38 -16.05 -8.73
C TYR A 423 25.34 -14.87 -8.93
N ARG A 424 26.51 -14.88 -8.30
CA ARG A 424 27.57 -13.88 -8.49
C ARG A 424 28.58 -14.28 -9.56
N ALA A 425 28.55 -15.53 -10.02
CA ALA A 425 29.44 -16.01 -11.09
C ALA A 425 29.13 -15.31 -12.42
N THR A 426 30.17 -15.00 -13.20
CA THR A 426 30.05 -14.36 -14.53
C THR A 426 30.48 -15.27 -15.68
N ASP A 427 31.15 -16.37 -15.35
CA ASP A 427 31.68 -17.41 -16.23
C ASP A 427 31.30 -18.81 -15.73
N GLY A 428 31.70 -19.84 -16.49
CA GLY A 428 31.38 -21.23 -16.18
C GLY A 428 29.88 -21.56 -16.28
N ALA A 429 29.50 -22.70 -15.70
CA ALA A 429 28.11 -23.18 -15.72
C ALA A 429 27.16 -22.27 -14.92
N ASP A 430 27.60 -21.79 -13.75
CA ASP A 430 26.81 -20.89 -12.90
C ASP A 430 26.59 -19.52 -13.57
N GLY A 431 27.62 -18.94 -14.19
CA GLY A 431 27.50 -17.70 -14.95
C GLY A 431 26.61 -17.86 -16.19
N LEU A 432 26.60 -19.04 -16.83
CA LEU A 432 25.67 -19.33 -17.93
C LEU A 432 24.22 -19.35 -17.44
N ARG A 433 23.93 -19.98 -16.29
CA ARG A 433 22.57 -19.96 -15.70
C ARG A 433 22.08 -18.55 -15.43
N GLY A 434 22.94 -17.71 -14.84
CA GLY A 434 22.65 -16.29 -14.64
C GLY A 434 22.30 -15.60 -15.96
N LYS A 435 23.09 -15.82 -17.03
CA LYS A 435 22.85 -15.25 -18.37
C LYS A 435 21.55 -15.74 -19.00
N GLN A 436 21.19 -17.01 -18.85
CA GLN A 436 19.93 -17.56 -19.34
C GLN A 436 18.72 -16.93 -18.63
N ILE A 437 18.75 -16.82 -17.30
CA ILE A 437 17.69 -16.16 -16.53
C ILE A 437 17.57 -14.68 -16.93
N MET A 438 18.71 -13.99 -17.06
CA MET A 438 18.74 -12.59 -17.50
C MET A 438 18.12 -12.40 -18.88
N ALA A 439 18.52 -13.22 -19.86
CA ALA A 439 18.00 -13.14 -21.22
C ALA A 439 16.49 -13.43 -21.26
N ALA A 440 16.03 -14.47 -20.57
CA ALA A 440 14.62 -14.87 -20.53
C ALA A 440 13.71 -13.78 -19.93
N LEU A 441 14.21 -13.03 -18.94
CA LEU A 441 13.42 -12.04 -18.21
C LEU A 441 13.72 -10.59 -18.61
N GLY A 442 14.62 -10.37 -19.58
CA GLY A 442 15.02 -9.05 -20.04
C GLY A 442 15.79 -8.23 -19.00
N LEU A 443 16.56 -8.89 -18.14
CA LEU A 443 17.30 -8.26 -17.05
C LEU A 443 18.74 -7.92 -17.46
N ASN A 444 19.24 -6.79 -16.95
CA ASN A 444 20.68 -6.53 -16.92
C ASN A 444 21.35 -7.15 -15.68
N GLN A 445 22.69 -7.20 -15.68
CA GLN A 445 23.47 -7.80 -14.58
C GLN A 445 23.15 -7.17 -13.21
N ARG A 446 22.95 -5.83 -13.16
CA ARG A 446 22.66 -5.13 -11.90
C ARG A 446 21.30 -5.56 -11.34
N GLN A 447 20.28 -5.57 -12.19
CA GLN A 447 18.92 -5.98 -11.82
C GLN A 447 18.88 -7.43 -11.38
N PHE A 448 19.58 -8.32 -12.09
CA PHE A 448 19.70 -9.72 -11.70
C PHE A 448 20.34 -9.89 -10.33
N LEU A 449 21.47 -9.22 -10.05
CA LEU A 449 22.14 -9.30 -8.75
C LEU A 449 21.28 -8.74 -7.61
N LEU A 450 20.59 -7.62 -7.85
CA LEU A 450 19.65 -7.01 -6.89
C LEU A 450 18.55 -8.01 -6.52
N MET A 451 17.87 -8.56 -7.53
CA MET A 451 16.80 -9.52 -7.34
C MET A 451 17.30 -10.83 -6.72
N ALA A 452 18.44 -11.34 -7.17
CA ALA A 452 19.02 -12.57 -6.65
C ALA A 452 19.35 -12.46 -5.17
N GLY A 453 19.81 -11.29 -4.71
CA GLY A 453 20.01 -11.00 -3.28
C GLY A 453 18.70 -11.10 -2.49
N LYS A 454 17.61 -10.48 -2.98
CA LYS A 454 16.28 -10.55 -2.34
C LYS A 454 15.73 -11.99 -2.36
N VAL A 455 15.80 -12.68 -3.49
CA VAL A 455 15.36 -14.08 -3.62
C VAL A 455 16.18 -15.00 -2.70
N ALA A 456 17.49 -14.82 -2.62
CA ALA A 456 18.34 -15.64 -1.75
C ALA A 456 18.07 -15.40 -0.26
N ALA A 457 17.59 -14.20 0.12
CA ALA A 457 17.22 -13.88 1.51
C ALA A 457 15.87 -14.47 1.94
N HIS A 458 14.94 -14.70 1.00
CA HIS A 458 13.57 -15.12 1.31
C HIS A 458 13.20 -16.54 0.85
N GLN A 459 14.05 -17.19 0.05
CA GLN A 459 13.91 -18.61 -0.29
C GLN A 459 14.57 -19.49 0.78
N SER A 460 13.92 -20.60 1.15
CA SER A 460 14.43 -21.53 2.17
C SER A 460 15.73 -22.23 1.80
N ASN A 461 16.07 -22.27 0.51
CA ASN A 461 17.27 -22.91 -0.05
C ASN A 461 18.23 -21.89 -0.71
N GLY A 462 18.10 -20.61 -0.36
CA GLY A 462 19.02 -19.54 -0.72
C GLY A 462 19.97 -19.18 0.42
N ASP A 463 21.13 -18.60 0.08
CA ASP A 463 22.07 -18.03 1.05
C ASP A 463 22.63 -16.72 0.47
N ALA A 464 22.03 -15.60 0.87
CA ALA A 464 22.41 -14.27 0.40
C ALA A 464 23.83 -13.87 0.83
N ALA A 465 24.31 -14.36 1.97
CA ALA A 465 25.66 -14.08 2.46
C ALA A 465 26.71 -14.78 1.58
N LYS A 466 26.48 -16.05 1.23
CA LYS A 466 27.35 -16.82 0.31
C LYS A 466 27.14 -16.48 -1.16
N GLY A 467 26.05 -15.80 -1.51
CA GLY A 467 25.73 -15.48 -2.89
C GLY A 467 25.31 -16.70 -3.70
N THR A 468 24.54 -17.61 -3.10
CA THR A 468 24.11 -18.87 -3.72
C THR A 468 22.60 -19.06 -3.71
N LEU A 469 22.09 -19.71 -4.75
CA LEU A 469 20.69 -20.10 -4.94
C LEU A 469 20.61 -21.55 -5.43
N THR A 470 19.46 -22.20 -5.22
CA THR A 470 19.17 -23.50 -5.82
C THR A 470 18.36 -23.31 -7.10
N CYS A 471 18.80 -23.87 -8.22
CA CYS A 471 18.13 -23.79 -9.52
C CYS A 471 16.87 -24.69 -9.58
N HIS A 472 15.89 -24.38 -8.73
CA HIS A 472 14.62 -25.08 -8.64
C HIS A 472 13.46 -24.18 -9.11
N LEU A 473 12.29 -24.78 -9.33
CA LEU A 473 11.14 -24.08 -9.91
C LEU A 473 10.67 -22.87 -9.10
N GLY A 474 10.76 -22.94 -7.76
CA GLY A 474 10.41 -21.82 -6.87
C GLY A 474 11.32 -20.59 -7.06
N THR A 475 12.63 -20.79 -7.16
CA THR A 475 13.59 -19.69 -7.38
C THR A 475 13.33 -18.97 -8.69
N VAL A 476 13.18 -19.71 -9.80
CA VAL A 476 12.94 -19.09 -11.12
C VAL A 476 11.56 -18.44 -11.21
N THR A 477 10.56 -19.00 -10.51
CA THR A 477 9.25 -18.37 -10.34
C THR A 477 9.35 -17.04 -9.60
N ALA A 478 10.17 -16.94 -8.55
CA ALA A 478 10.34 -15.69 -7.81
C ALA A 478 10.91 -14.58 -8.70
N PHE A 479 11.94 -14.89 -9.52
CA PHE A 479 12.43 -13.94 -10.52
C PHE A 479 11.35 -13.56 -11.53
N TYR A 480 10.63 -14.55 -12.08
CA TYR A 480 9.56 -14.32 -13.04
C TYR A 480 8.45 -13.43 -12.48
N ARG A 481 8.02 -13.68 -11.25
CA ARG A 481 6.94 -12.94 -10.60
C ARG A 481 7.32 -11.48 -10.38
N ILE A 482 8.49 -11.19 -9.81
CA ILE A 482 8.92 -9.81 -9.58
C ILE A 482 9.01 -9.06 -10.91
N THR A 483 9.62 -9.66 -11.94
CA THR A 483 9.75 -9.04 -13.26
C THR A 483 8.41 -8.86 -13.99
N SER A 484 7.55 -9.87 -13.95
CA SER A 484 6.22 -9.79 -14.57
C SER A 484 5.28 -8.84 -13.85
N LEU A 485 5.31 -8.76 -12.51
CA LEU A 485 4.56 -7.76 -11.75
C LEU A 485 5.03 -6.34 -12.08
N ALA A 486 6.35 -6.09 -12.10
CA ALA A 486 6.90 -4.80 -12.51
C ALA A 486 6.40 -4.39 -13.90
N LYS A 487 6.45 -5.32 -14.86
CA LYS A 487 5.94 -5.08 -16.22
C LYS A 487 4.43 -4.85 -16.28
N THR A 488 3.63 -5.63 -15.53
CA THR A 488 2.16 -5.48 -15.47
C THR A 488 1.76 -4.11 -14.93
N LEU A 489 2.46 -3.63 -13.90
CA LEU A 489 2.22 -2.30 -13.31
C LEU A 489 2.85 -1.16 -14.12
N ASP A 490 3.55 -1.49 -15.21
CA ASP A 490 4.23 -0.56 -16.11
C ASP A 490 5.28 0.27 -15.34
N LEU A 491 6.16 -0.47 -14.64
CA LEU A 491 7.32 0.02 -13.90
C LEU A 491 8.60 -0.66 -14.38
N GLY A 492 9.74 0.03 -14.28
CA GLY A 492 11.05 -0.59 -14.39
C GLY A 492 11.31 -1.55 -13.22
N VAL A 493 12.12 -2.59 -13.43
CA VAL A 493 12.44 -3.58 -12.37
C VAL A 493 13.09 -2.91 -11.15
N ASP A 494 14.01 -1.97 -11.38
CA ASP A 494 14.66 -1.22 -10.30
C ASP A 494 13.66 -0.34 -9.53
N GLU A 495 12.69 0.25 -10.23
CA GLU A 495 11.63 1.06 -9.60
C GLU A 495 10.69 0.16 -8.79
N PHE A 496 10.28 -0.99 -9.31
CA PHE A 496 9.45 -1.94 -8.58
C PHE A 496 10.14 -2.45 -7.32
N CYS A 497 11.45 -2.78 -7.40
CA CYS A 497 12.22 -3.16 -6.21
C CYS A 497 12.30 -2.02 -5.18
N ALA A 498 12.52 -0.77 -5.61
CA ALA A 498 12.53 0.38 -4.72
C ALA A 498 11.15 0.63 -4.07
N LEU A 499 10.06 0.45 -4.82
CA LEU A 499 8.71 0.51 -4.28
C LEU A 499 8.47 -0.59 -3.24
N ALA A 500 8.84 -1.83 -3.56
CA ALA A 500 8.72 -2.95 -2.64
C ALA A 500 9.53 -2.71 -1.35
N ASP A 501 10.75 -2.16 -1.44
CA ASP A 501 11.56 -1.79 -0.27
C ASP A 501 10.89 -0.70 0.59
N MET A 502 10.28 0.31 -0.04
CA MET A 502 9.52 1.33 0.69
C MET A 502 8.31 0.75 1.43
N LEU A 503 7.57 -0.15 0.78
CA LEU A 503 6.38 -0.78 1.37
C LEU A 503 6.73 -1.83 2.43
N ASP A 504 7.88 -2.50 2.29
CA ASP A 504 8.37 -3.48 3.24
C ASP A 504 8.80 -2.82 4.55
N ALA A 505 9.36 -1.59 4.48
CA ALA A 505 9.84 -0.84 5.63
C ALA A 505 10.72 -1.68 6.57
N GLU A 506 11.58 -2.52 5.97
CA GLU A 506 12.49 -3.46 6.64
C GLU A 506 11.80 -4.59 7.46
N SER A 507 10.48 -4.74 7.36
CA SER A 507 9.73 -5.82 8.03
C SER A 507 10.01 -7.21 7.45
N GLY A 508 10.40 -7.29 6.18
CA GLY A 508 10.51 -8.51 5.39
C GLY A 508 9.17 -9.12 4.95
N ALA A 509 8.02 -8.54 5.34
CA ALA A 509 6.69 -9.10 5.04
C ALA A 509 6.37 -9.04 3.54
N VAL A 510 6.66 -7.93 2.87
CA VAL A 510 6.41 -7.75 1.42
C VAL A 510 7.32 -8.68 0.62
N TRP A 511 8.61 -8.72 0.96
CA TRP A 511 9.56 -9.57 0.23
C TRP A 511 9.35 -11.06 0.47
N LYS A 512 8.79 -11.46 1.61
CA LYS A 512 8.38 -12.85 1.85
C LYS A 512 7.30 -13.32 0.85
N GLN A 513 6.40 -12.43 0.43
CA GLN A 513 5.38 -12.70 -0.59
C GLN A 513 5.94 -12.60 -2.02
N LEU A 514 6.79 -11.61 -2.30
CA LEU A 514 7.30 -11.36 -3.65
C LEU A 514 8.49 -12.28 -4.02
N ALA A 515 9.44 -12.49 -3.11
CA ALA A 515 10.65 -13.25 -3.38
C ALA A 515 10.62 -14.66 -2.77
N GLY A 516 9.78 -14.89 -1.77
CA GLY A 516 9.61 -16.18 -1.07
C GLY A 516 8.48 -17.04 -1.62
N SER A 517 7.76 -17.71 -0.70
CA SER A 517 6.58 -18.54 -1.00
C SER A 517 5.31 -17.84 -0.53
N PRO A 518 4.43 -17.41 -1.44
CA PRO A 518 3.26 -16.60 -1.09
C PRO A 518 2.26 -17.36 -0.29
N LYS A 519 1.44 -16.61 0.43
CA LYS A 519 0.32 -17.16 1.17
C LYS A 519 -0.91 -16.31 0.99
N ILE A 520 -2.02 -16.99 0.75
CA ILE A 520 -3.35 -16.42 0.90
C ILE A 520 -3.74 -16.64 2.36
N SER A 521 -3.92 -15.55 3.09
CA SER A 521 -4.06 -15.58 4.55
C SER A 521 -5.44 -15.09 4.98
N GLN A 522 -5.93 -15.65 6.08
CA GLN A 522 -7.13 -15.16 6.76
C GLN A 522 -6.74 -14.04 7.72
N LEU A 523 -6.83 -12.80 7.24
CA LEU A 523 -6.49 -11.61 8.04
C LEU A 523 -7.63 -11.25 9.02
N ALA A 524 -7.24 -10.75 10.19
CA ALA A 524 -8.07 -10.15 11.22
C ALA A 524 -7.46 -8.83 11.71
N ASP A 525 -8.20 -8.09 12.54
CA ASP A 525 -7.71 -6.84 13.12
C ASP A 525 -6.37 -7.04 13.85
N GLY A 526 -5.40 -6.17 13.55
CA GLY A 526 -4.03 -6.25 14.06
C GLY A 526 -3.05 -6.99 13.14
N ASP A 527 -3.52 -7.66 12.08
CA ASP A 527 -2.65 -8.24 11.05
C ASP A 527 -2.21 -7.17 10.02
N ALA A 528 -1.08 -7.42 9.35
CA ALA A 528 -0.61 -6.57 8.28
C ALA A 528 -1.20 -7.01 6.92
N PRO A 529 -1.68 -6.08 6.07
CA PRO A 529 -2.16 -6.43 4.72
C PRO A 529 -1.15 -7.23 3.88
N ALA A 530 0.17 -7.02 4.06
CA ALA A 530 1.22 -7.73 3.36
C ALA A 530 1.35 -9.23 3.76
N ASP A 531 0.72 -9.68 4.85
CA ASP A 531 0.69 -11.10 5.22
C ASP A 531 -0.19 -11.95 4.30
N ASP A 532 -1.04 -11.30 3.49
CA ASP A 532 -1.84 -11.93 2.44
C ASP A 532 -1.43 -11.39 1.05
N ILE A 533 -0.98 -12.29 0.17
CA ILE A 533 -0.58 -11.95 -1.20
C ILE A 533 -1.71 -11.24 -1.97
N LEU A 534 -2.98 -11.57 -1.72
CA LEU A 534 -4.10 -10.94 -2.43
C LEU A 534 -4.23 -9.46 -2.06
N CYS A 535 -4.07 -9.14 -0.78
CA CYS A 535 -4.11 -7.77 -0.27
C CYS A 535 -2.88 -6.98 -0.75
N LEU A 536 -1.69 -7.57 -0.75
CA LEU A 536 -0.48 -6.94 -1.29
C LEU A 536 -0.62 -6.60 -2.78
N LEU A 537 -1.17 -7.52 -3.58
CA LEU A 537 -1.41 -7.27 -5.00
C LEU A 537 -2.48 -6.19 -5.22
N GLN A 538 -3.51 -6.10 -4.38
CA GLN A 538 -4.47 -5.00 -4.44
C GLN A 538 -3.77 -3.67 -4.13
N ALA A 539 -2.98 -3.62 -3.06
CA ALA A 539 -2.20 -2.44 -2.65
C ALA A 539 -1.27 -1.95 -3.77
N LEU A 540 -0.52 -2.86 -4.41
CA LEU A 540 0.38 -2.54 -5.52
C LEU A 540 -0.37 -1.95 -6.72
N SER A 541 -1.53 -2.54 -7.09
CA SER A 541 -2.34 -2.01 -8.19
C SER A 541 -2.92 -0.64 -7.85
N TRP A 542 -3.38 -0.44 -6.61
CA TRP A 542 -3.98 0.82 -6.18
C TRP A 542 -2.93 1.93 -6.12
N LEU A 543 -1.79 1.67 -5.47
CA LEU A 543 -0.72 2.64 -5.24
C LEU A 543 -0.09 3.12 -6.54
N THR A 544 0.18 2.21 -7.48
CA THR A 544 0.70 2.58 -8.80
C THR A 544 -0.31 3.37 -9.63
N GLY A 545 -1.61 3.09 -9.45
CA GLY A 545 -2.69 3.91 -9.99
C GLY A 545 -2.66 5.33 -9.44
N TRP A 546 -2.58 5.49 -8.11
CA TRP A 546 -2.47 6.79 -7.45
C TRP A 546 -1.21 7.54 -7.88
N GLN A 547 -0.02 6.91 -7.88
CA GLN A 547 1.24 7.56 -8.28
C GLN A 547 1.17 8.13 -9.70
N LYS A 548 0.54 7.41 -10.64
CA LYS A 548 0.31 7.89 -12.01
C LYS A 548 -0.63 9.09 -12.05
N GLN A 549 -1.71 9.07 -11.27
CA GLN A 549 -2.65 10.21 -11.17
C GLN A 549 -2.01 11.44 -10.54
N ALA A 550 -1.27 11.26 -9.44
CA ALA A 550 -0.53 12.32 -8.74
C ALA A 550 0.74 12.78 -9.47
N LYS A 551 1.10 12.14 -10.61
CA LYS A 551 2.32 12.40 -11.39
C LYS A 551 3.58 12.33 -10.51
N LEU A 552 3.64 11.34 -9.62
CA LEU A 552 4.71 11.16 -8.65
C LEU A 552 5.49 9.87 -8.96
N PRO A 553 6.61 9.93 -9.70
CA PRO A 553 7.41 8.75 -10.04
C PRO A 553 7.98 8.08 -8.80
N VAL A 554 8.12 6.75 -8.84
CA VAL A 554 8.64 5.94 -7.72
C VAL A 554 10.01 6.43 -7.24
N ALA A 555 10.92 6.77 -8.16
CA ALA A 555 12.24 7.29 -7.80
C ALA A 555 12.16 8.59 -7.00
N THR A 556 11.24 9.49 -7.38
CA THR A 556 10.98 10.73 -6.65
C THR A 556 10.37 10.42 -5.29
N THR A 557 9.39 9.52 -5.23
CA THR A 557 8.78 9.09 -3.96
C THR A 557 9.82 8.51 -2.99
N ALA A 558 10.71 7.65 -3.48
CA ALA A 558 11.79 7.07 -2.67
C ALA A 558 12.75 8.15 -2.15
N LEU A 559 13.12 9.11 -2.99
CA LEU A 559 13.95 10.25 -2.60
C LEU A 559 13.28 11.12 -1.53
N LEU A 560 11.96 11.32 -1.63
CA LEU A 560 11.21 12.13 -0.69
C LEU A 560 11.00 11.41 0.65
N CYS A 561 10.76 10.10 0.64
CA CYS A 561 10.47 9.34 1.86
C CYS A 561 11.72 8.92 2.65
N ALA A 562 12.84 8.62 1.98
CA ALA A 562 14.02 8.09 2.65
C ALA A 562 14.93 9.21 3.21
N PRO A 563 15.50 9.05 4.42
CA PRO A 563 16.59 9.91 4.87
C PRO A 563 17.82 9.70 3.98
N LEU A 564 18.35 10.79 3.41
CA LEU A 564 19.49 10.70 2.50
C LEU A 564 20.78 10.43 3.27
N PRO A 565 21.66 9.53 2.78
CA PRO A 565 22.94 9.28 3.43
C PRO A 565 23.80 10.56 3.47
N PRO A 566 24.67 10.71 4.48
CA PRO A 566 25.58 11.85 4.56
C PRO A 566 26.58 11.79 3.40
N THR A 567 26.48 12.73 2.46
CA THR A 567 27.49 12.95 1.41
C THR A 567 28.36 14.18 1.73
N PRO A 568 29.61 14.22 1.26
CA PRO A 568 30.48 15.40 1.38
C PRO A 568 29.83 16.65 0.80
N GLY A 569 30.27 17.81 1.29
CA GLY A 569 29.84 19.10 0.76
C GLY A 569 30.35 19.38 -0.64
N THR A 570 29.65 20.25 -1.36
CA THR A 570 30.01 20.67 -2.73
C THR A 570 30.46 22.13 -2.75
N GLU A 571 31.27 22.50 -3.74
CA GLU A 571 31.70 23.89 -3.95
C GLU A 571 30.52 24.87 -4.10
N ALA A 572 29.40 24.41 -4.66
CA ALA A 572 28.18 25.20 -4.74
C ALA A 572 27.59 25.51 -3.36
N GLN A 573 27.58 24.53 -2.45
CA GLN A 573 27.11 24.71 -1.08
C GLN A 573 28.06 25.63 -0.28
N LEU A 574 29.37 25.49 -0.47
CA LEU A 574 30.37 26.39 0.13
C LEU A 574 30.19 27.83 -0.34
N SER A 575 30.05 28.03 -1.66
CA SER A 575 29.82 29.36 -2.23
C SER A 575 28.52 29.98 -1.70
N PHE A 576 27.47 29.17 -1.54
CA PHE A 576 26.20 29.61 -0.97
C PHE A 576 26.34 30.13 0.47
N ILE A 577 26.99 29.37 1.38
CA ILE A 577 27.16 29.83 2.78
C ILE A 577 28.06 31.05 2.88
N GLN A 578 29.10 31.16 2.04
CA GLN A 578 29.99 32.32 2.01
C GLN A 578 29.23 33.60 1.64
N GLN A 579 28.24 33.53 0.75
CA GLN A 579 27.37 34.67 0.42
C GLN A 579 26.52 35.10 1.61
N ILE A 580 26.07 34.16 2.45
CA ILE A 580 25.36 34.47 3.70
C ILE A 580 26.30 35.17 4.68
N TRP A 581 27.52 34.63 4.88
CA TRP A 581 28.53 35.22 5.76
C TRP A 581 28.91 36.64 5.38
N GLN A 582 28.96 36.97 4.09
CA GLN A 582 29.27 38.32 3.64
C GLN A 582 28.17 39.34 3.95
N ARG A 583 26.91 38.90 4.03
CA ARG A 583 25.74 39.78 4.20
C ARG A 583 25.31 39.92 5.66
N LEU A 584 25.47 38.87 6.46
CA LEU A 584 24.94 38.79 7.82
C LEU A 584 25.54 39.84 8.79
N PRO A 585 26.85 40.15 8.78
CA PRO A 585 27.45 41.07 9.76
C PRO A 585 26.86 42.48 9.76
N ALA A 586 26.39 42.96 8.61
CA ALA A 586 25.77 44.27 8.49
C ALA A 586 24.41 44.36 9.23
N THR A 587 23.83 43.21 9.61
CA THR A 587 22.52 43.10 10.26
C THR A 587 22.60 42.83 11.75
N PHE A 588 23.79 42.61 12.29
CA PHE A 588 23.97 42.31 13.71
C PHE A 588 23.59 43.51 14.58
N VAL A 589 22.76 43.23 15.59
CA VAL A 589 22.50 44.14 16.68
C VAL A 589 23.84 44.39 17.38
N ASN A 590 24.19 45.65 17.56
CA ASN A 590 25.39 46.04 18.28
C ASN A 590 25.10 47.27 19.13
N ALA A 591 25.98 47.54 20.10
CA ALA A 591 25.84 48.68 21.01
C ALA A 591 25.63 50.01 20.27
N GLY A 592 26.29 50.21 19.12
CA GLY A 592 26.13 51.41 18.30
C GLY A 592 24.73 51.54 17.68
N MET A 593 24.14 50.45 17.21
CA MET A 593 22.75 50.42 16.71
C MET A 593 21.77 50.75 17.84
N LEU A 594 21.91 50.10 19.01
CA LEU A 594 21.02 50.30 20.15
C LEU A 594 21.14 51.73 20.70
N ALA A 595 22.33 52.31 20.73
CA ALA A 595 22.54 53.70 21.14
C ALA A 595 21.85 54.72 20.21
N ARG A 596 21.63 54.36 18.94
CA ARG A 596 20.90 55.20 17.96
C ARG A 596 19.41 54.90 17.90
N SER A 597 18.91 53.92 18.67
CA SER A 597 17.49 53.52 18.67
C SER A 597 16.57 54.57 19.33
N GLY A 598 17.14 55.44 20.17
CA GLY A 598 16.38 56.38 20.99
C GLY A 598 16.05 55.87 22.39
N ALA A 599 16.52 54.67 22.77
CA ALA A 599 16.44 54.20 24.14
C ALA A 599 17.34 55.06 25.08
N PRO A 600 16.88 55.38 26.31
CA PRO A 600 17.69 56.08 27.30
C PRO A 600 19.01 55.33 27.56
N LEU A 601 20.13 56.06 27.57
CA LEU A 601 21.46 55.49 27.79
C LEU A 601 21.98 55.66 29.22
N LYS A 602 21.14 56.22 30.10
CA LYS A 602 21.47 56.58 31.47
C LYS A 602 20.27 56.31 32.36
N GLU A 603 20.52 55.83 33.57
CA GLU A 603 19.48 55.63 34.58
C GLU A 603 18.98 56.98 35.14
N ASP A 604 17.71 57.02 35.51
CA ASP A 604 17.06 58.15 36.19
C ASP A 604 17.31 58.03 37.70
N ILE A 605 18.52 58.37 38.13
CA ILE A 605 18.91 58.45 39.55
C ILE A 605 19.17 59.91 39.90
N ASP A 606 18.61 60.37 41.02
CA ASP A 606 18.88 61.70 41.57
C ASP A 606 20.31 61.74 42.15
N ASP A 607 21.05 62.81 41.83
CA ASP A 607 22.43 63.19 42.27
C ASP A 607 23.62 62.67 41.43
N GLU A 608 24.11 63.54 40.53
CA GLU A 608 25.44 63.67 39.89
C GLU A 608 26.17 62.44 39.27
N HIS A 609 25.68 61.20 39.41
CA HIS A 609 26.27 59.98 38.86
C HIS A 609 25.23 59.10 38.18
N HIS A 610 24.89 59.42 36.93
CA HIS A 610 24.12 58.51 36.09
C HIS A 610 24.98 57.35 35.61
N ALA A 611 24.66 56.11 36.04
CA ALA A 611 25.25 54.91 35.45
C ALA A 611 24.80 54.78 33.98
N GLY A 612 25.74 54.39 33.10
CA GLY A 612 25.42 54.14 31.69
C GLY A 612 24.69 52.81 31.53
N ILE A 613 23.61 52.79 30.75
CA ILE A 613 22.86 51.58 30.45
C ILE A 613 23.45 50.93 29.20
N ASP A 614 23.99 49.71 29.35
CA ASP A 614 24.43 48.88 28.23
C ASP A 614 23.31 47.92 27.81
N TRP A 615 22.48 48.39 26.88
CA TRP A 615 21.39 47.58 26.36
C TRP A 615 21.86 46.32 25.64
N PHE A 616 23.05 46.31 25.03
CA PHE A 616 23.55 45.12 24.35
C PHE A 616 23.84 44.01 25.36
N ALA A 617 24.55 44.34 26.45
CA ALA A 617 24.82 43.41 27.53
C ALA A 617 23.53 42.91 28.22
N LEU A 618 22.58 43.82 28.48
CA LEU A 618 21.31 43.47 29.15
C LEU A 618 20.42 42.56 28.30
N LEU A 619 20.27 42.87 27.01
CA LEU A 619 19.48 42.05 26.08
C LEU A 619 20.16 40.69 25.82
N GLY A 620 21.50 40.66 25.76
CA GLY A 620 22.28 39.43 25.64
C GLY A 620 22.17 38.53 26.87
N ALA A 621 22.24 39.11 28.08
CA ALA A 621 22.06 38.36 29.33
C ALA A 621 20.64 37.78 29.47
N ALA A 622 19.63 38.44 28.90
CA ALA A 622 18.27 37.94 28.81
C ALA A 622 18.05 36.93 27.67
N GLY A 623 19.09 36.65 26.87
CA GLY A 623 19.05 35.71 25.76
C GLY A 623 18.23 36.19 24.56
N LEU A 624 17.94 37.50 24.44
CA LEU A 624 17.14 38.06 23.34
C LEU A 624 17.99 38.35 22.10
N ILE A 625 19.29 38.53 22.29
CA ILE A 625 20.30 38.60 21.24
C ILE A 625 21.46 37.68 21.61
N ASP A 626 22.06 37.10 20.59
CA ASP A 626 23.26 36.27 20.72
C ASP A 626 24.53 37.15 20.71
N ILE A 627 25.69 36.56 20.97
CA ILE A 627 26.98 37.25 21.08
C ILE A 627 27.42 37.87 19.75
N ALA A 628 26.97 37.32 18.62
CA ALA A 628 27.21 37.88 17.30
C ALA A 628 26.29 39.09 17.03
N GLY A 629 25.15 39.18 17.71
CA GLY A 629 24.12 40.18 17.51
C GLY A 629 22.95 39.69 16.66
N LEU A 630 22.78 38.38 16.47
CA LEU A 630 21.55 37.79 15.95
C LEU A 630 20.45 37.87 17.00
N VAL A 631 19.22 38.14 16.55
CA VAL A 631 18.04 38.14 17.43
C VAL A 631 17.55 36.70 17.57
N THR A 632 17.41 36.22 18.80
CA THR A 632 17.06 34.83 19.09
C THR A 632 15.56 34.57 18.98
N ASP A 633 15.16 33.30 19.02
CA ASP A 633 13.73 32.92 19.10
C ASP A 633 13.06 33.29 20.43
N ALA A 634 13.83 33.68 21.46
CA ALA A 634 13.29 34.15 22.74
C ALA A 634 12.77 35.60 22.67
N PHE A 635 13.08 36.32 21.60
CA PHE A 635 12.64 37.71 21.42
C PHE A 635 11.11 37.83 21.34
N THR A 636 10.54 38.53 22.31
CA THR A 636 9.17 39.05 22.28
C THR A 636 9.15 40.48 22.82
N PRO A 637 8.18 41.34 22.43
CA PRO A 637 8.03 42.67 23.03
C PRO A 637 7.86 42.63 24.57
N ASP A 638 7.26 41.57 25.09
CA ASP A 638 7.09 41.36 26.53
C ASP A 638 8.43 41.04 27.20
N ALA A 639 9.27 40.21 26.58
CA ALA A 639 10.61 39.93 27.10
C ALA A 639 11.50 41.18 27.13
N VAL A 640 11.36 42.09 26.15
CA VAL A 640 12.03 43.40 26.20
C VAL A 640 11.49 44.24 27.37
N THR A 641 10.18 44.18 27.61
CA THR A 641 9.54 44.87 28.73
C THR A 641 10.09 44.40 30.07
N ASP A 642 10.32 43.10 30.23
CA ASP A 642 10.92 42.54 31.45
C ASP A 642 12.34 43.06 31.69
N VAL A 643 13.18 43.12 30.64
CA VAL A 643 14.54 43.65 30.73
C VAL A 643 14.55 45.14 31.08
N VAL A 644 13.69 45.93 30.44
CA VAL A 644 13.59 47.38 30.69
C VAL A 644 13.04 47.66 32.10
N ASN A 645 12.07 46.88 32.56
CA ASN A 645 11.44 47.09 33.87
C ASN A 645 12.41 46.89 35.04
N GLN A 646 13.46 46.10 34.84
CA GLN A 646 14.54 45.89 35.81
C GLN A 646 15.49 47.09 35.95
N GLN A 647 15.46 48.06 35.02
CA GLN A 647 16.32 49.25 35.06
C GLN A 647 15.68 50.41 35.85
N HIS A 648 16.52 51.26 36.44
CA HIS A 648 16.08 52.46 37.15
C HIS A 648 15.78 53.59 36.16
N LEU A 649 14.57 53.55 35.57
CA LEU A 649 14.06 54.54 34.63
C LEU A 649 12.67 55.04 35.09
N ALA A 650 12.36 56.30 34.81
CA ALA A 650 11.03 56.88 34.97
C ALA A 650 10.02 56.21 34.02
N GLY A 651 8.72 56.34 34.30
CA GLY A 651 7.67 55.63 33.56
C GLY A 651 7.64 55.95 32.05
N ASP A 652 7.91 57.20 31.69
CA ASP A 652 8.07 57.67 30.32
C ASP A 652 9.37 57.16 29.68
N GLY A 653 10.48 57.15 30.44
CA GLY A 653 11.76 56.55 30.02
C GLY A 653 11.65 55.05 29.73
N LYS A 654 10.94 54.30 30.57
CA LYS A 654 10.64 52.87 30.35
C LYS A 654 9.80 52.66 29.10
N ALA A 655 8.73 53.44 28.92
CA ALA A 655 7.86 53.33 27.73
C ALA A 655 8.63 53.63 26.43
N ALA A 656 9.50 54.63 26.45
CA ALA A 656 10.37 54.97 25.32
C ALA A 656 11.38 53.86 25.02
N ALA A 657 12.03 53.30 26.05
CA ALA A 657 12.98 52.19 25.90
C ALA A 657 12.31 50.94 25.32
N ILE A 658 11.15 50.52 25.85
CA ILE A 658 10.39 49.36 25.36
C ILE A 658 10.05 49.53 23.87
N THR A 659 9.54 50.71 23.51
CA THR A 659 9.17 51.01 22.12
C THR A 659 10.38 51.00 21.19
N ALA A 660 11.46 51.69 21.56
CA ALA A 660 12.67 51.83 20.75
C ALA A 660 13.42 50.50 20.58
N LEU A 661 13.65 49.76 21.66
CA LEU A 661 14.36 48.49 21.65
C LEU A 661 13.55 47.40 20.93
N SER A 662 12.24 47.31 21.20
CA SER A 662 11.38 46.34 20.49
C SER A 662 11.34 46.62 18.99
N ALA A 663 11.25 47.89 18.58
CA ALA A 663 11.30 48.25 17.16
C ALA A 663 12.66 47.93 16.52
N ALA A 664 13.76 48.24 17.20
CA ALA A 664 15.11 47.96 16.72
C ALA A 664 15.37 46.45 16.56
N LEU A 665 15.03 45.65 17.56
CA LEU A 665 15.17 44.18 17.51
C LEU A 665 14.25 43.58 16.45
N LYS A 666 13.00 44.02 16.34
CA LYS A 666 12.07 43.56 15.28
C LYS A 666 12.59 43.87 13.88
N GLN A 667 13.17 45.05 13.67
CA GLN A 667 13.78 45.42 12.40
C GLN A 667 15.03 44.59 12.10
N ALA A 668 15.91 44.39 13.10
CA ALA A 668 17.10 43.56 12.95
C ALA A 668 16.73 42.12 12.63
N GLN A 669 15.82 41.52 13.39
CA GLN A 669 15.29 40.16 13.18
C GLN A 669 14.69 40.01 11.78
N GLY A 670 13.85 40.97 11.34
CA GLY A 670 13.28 40.95 10.00
C GLY A 670 14.34 41.00 8.89
N THR A 671 15.41 41.77 9.10
CA THR A 671 16.52 41.87 8.14
C THR A 671 17.37 40.58 8.12
N GLN A 672 17.67 40.03 9.29
CA GLN A 672 18.40 38.76 9.46
C GLN A 672 17.64 37.61 8.80
N HIS A 673 16.36 37.44 9.14
CA HIS A 673 15.49 36.43 8.52
C HIS A 673 15.39 36.64 7.00
N GLY A 674 15.29 37.89 6.52
CA GLY A 674 15.28 38.21 5.10
C GLY A 674 16.50 37.71 4.33
N ILE A 675 17.71 37.75 4.93
CA ILE A 675 18.93 37.18 4.33
C ILE A 675 18.80 35.67 4.18
N ALA A 676 18.36 34.97 5.23
CA ALA A 676 18.17 33.52 5.20
C ALA A 676 17.14 33.12 4.14
N MET A 677 15.96 33.75 4.14
CA MET A 677 14.89 33.43 3.19
C MET A 677 15.32 33.70 1.75
N THR A 678 15.96 34.83 1.49
CA THR A 678 16.42 35.17 0.13
C THR A 678 17.47 34.19 -0.36
N GLY A 679 18.43 33.83 0.50
CA GLY A 679 19.46 32.86 0.17
C GLY A 679 18.88 31.47 -0.12
N LEU A 680 18.03 30.96 0.78
CA LEU A 680 17.40 29.65 0.61
C LEU A 680 16.47 29.61 -0.60
N ALA A 681 15.67 30.67 -0.85
CA ALA A 681 14.80 30.75 -2.02
C ALA A 681 15.60 30.62 -3.33
N GLN A 682 16.74 31.32 -3.41
CA GLN A 682 17.63 31.26 -4.57
C GLN A 682 18.30 29.88 -4.72
N ALA A 683 18.83 29.34 -3.62
CA ALA A 683 19.52 28.05 -3.63
C ALA A 683 18.59 26.88 -4.00
N LEU A 684 17.33 26.92 -3.54
CA LEU A 684 16.33 25.88 -3.77
C LEU A 684 15.49 26.13 -5.03
N ASN A 685 15.64 27.30 -5.67
CA ASN A 685 14.81 27.75 -6.79
C ASN A 685 13.30 27.73 -6.47
N VAL A 686 12.92 28.32 -5.32
CA VAL A 686 11.53 28.39 -4.83
C VAL A 686 11.10 29.84 -4.59
N SER A 687 9.79 30.06 -4.39
CA SER A 687 9.22 31.34 -3.99
C SER A 687 9.85 31.89 -2.70
N GLN A 688 10.00 33.21 -2.59
CA GLN A 688 10.51 33.89 -1.38
C GLN A 688 9.69 33.62 -0.11
N SER A 689 8.40 33.28 -0.25
CA SER A 689 7.53 32.97 0.89
C SER A 689 7.69 31.55 1.43
N LEU A 690 8.35 30.65 0.68
CA LEU A 690 8.41 29.23 1.03
C LEU A 690 9.49 28.86 2.07
N PRO A 691 10.72 29.40 2.05
CA PRO A 691 11.80 28.95 2.92
C PRO A 691 11.50 28.98 4.42
N ALA A 692 10.75 29.97 4.90
CA ALA A 692 10.36 30.05 6.31
C ALA A 692 9.51 28.83 6.71
N LEU A 693 8.58 28.43 5.84
CA LEU A 693 7.73 27.27 6.04
C LEU A 693 8.51 25.96 5.93
N LEU A 694 9.48 25.87 5.02
CA LEU A 694 10.33 24.68 4.88
C LEU A 694 11.21 24.48 6.12
N LEU A 695 11.76 25.56 6.67
CA LEU A 695 12.49 25.56 7.93
C LEU A 695 11.60 25.11 9.08
N HIS A 696 10.41 25.71 9.22
CA HIS A 696 9.45 25.31 10.23
C HIS A 696 9.04 23.83 10.09
N TRP A 697 8.81 23.36 8.87
CA TRP A 697 8.49 21.96 8.59
C TRP A 697 9.65 21.01 8.90
N ALA A 698 10.90 21.45 8.72
CA ALA A 698 12.11 20.73 9.16
C ALA A 698 12.31 20.78 10.68
N GLY A 699 11.54 21.59 11.41
CA GLY A 699 11.69 21.81 12.85
C GLY A 699 12.92 22.65 13.19
N VAL A 700 13.30 23.57 12.30
CA VAL A 700 14.43 24.50 12.47
C VAL A 700 13.92 25.93 12.34
N THR A 701 14.32 26.83 13.23
CA THR A 701 13.95 28.25 13.10
C THR A 701 14.93 29.01 12.20
N PRO A 702 14.53 30.15 11.61
CA PRO A 702 15.46 31.00 10.87
C PRO A 702 16.68 31.43 11.69
N TYR A 703 16.49 31.72 12.98
CA TYR A 703 17.58 32.02 13.90
C TYR A 703 18.54 30.84 14.06
N GLN A 704 18.02 29.64 14.40
CA GLN A 704 18.85 28.44 14.56
C GLN A 704 19.68 28.18 13.30
N TRP A 705 19.05 28.21 12.12
CA TRP A 705 19.77 27.99 10.85
C TRP A 705 20.84 29.05 10.58
N LEU A 706 20.56 30.33 10.88
CA LEU A 706 21.54 31.42 10.75
C LEU A 706 22.68 31.30 11.76
N GLN A 707 22.39 30.91 13.00
CA GLN A 707 23.37 30.71 14.05
C GLN A 707 24.34 29.58 13.68
N GLU A 708 23.82 28.44 13.23
CA GLU A 708 24.63 27.32 12.73
C GLU A 708 25.48 27.73 11.52
N THR A 709 24.85 28.42 10.55
CA THR A 709 25.53 28.85 9.33
C THR A 709 26.63 29.86 9.68
N TRP A 710 26.36 30.85 10.54
CA TRP A 710 27.33 31.85 10.95
C TRP A 710 28.46 31.24 11.77
N GLY A 711 28.18 30.30 12.67
CA GLY A 711 29.20 29.63 13.50
C GLY A 711 30.32 28.95 12.68
N MET A 712 30.07 28.61 11.42
CA MET A 712 31.06 28.06 10.49
C MET A 712 31.98 29.12 9.84
N SER A 713 31.63 30.40 9.97
CA SER A 713 32.36 31.53 9.39
C SER A 713 33.72 31.74 10.07
N PRO A 714 34.79 32.05 9.31
CA PRO A 714 36.07 32.49 9.87
C PRO A 714 35.95 33.67 10.84
N ASP A 715 34.94 34.52 10.68
CA ASP A 715 34.76 35.76 11.44
C ASP A 715 33.81 35.60 12.65
N ALA A 716 33.20 34.43 12.85
CA ALA A 716 32.27 34.21 13.96
C ALA A 716 32.93 34.24 15.36
N PRO A 717 32.26 34.79 16.39
CA PRO A 717 32.74 34.72 17.77
C PRO A 717 32.81 33.28 18.29
N VAL A 718 33.76 32.99 19.18
CA VAL A 718 33.92 31.65 19.78
C VAL A 718 33.06 31.54 21.03
N GLY A 719 32.26 30.47 21.15
CA GLY A 719 31.43 30.22 22.35
C GLY A 719 30.05 29.68 22.01
N GLU A 720 29.19 30.44 21.34
CA GLU A 720 27.76 30.09 21.20
C GLU A 720 27.44 28.89 20.32
N TYR A 721 28.33 28.58 19.37
CA TYR A 721 28.22 27.41 18.50
C TYR A 721 29.54 26.65 18.52
N LEU A 722 29.77 25.89 19.60
CA LEU A 722 30.75 24.82 19.56
C LEU A 722 30.07 23.63 18.88
N PRO A 723 30.43 23.27 17.63
CA PRO A 723 29.78 22.15 16.97
C PRO A 723 30.09 20.87 17.77
N PRO A 724 29.11 19.95 17.92
CA PRO A 724 29.30 18.71 18.68
C PRO A 724 30.53 17.96 18.20
N GLU A 725 30.83 18.01 16.90
CA GLU A 725 32.03 17.44 16.31
C GLU A 725 32.81 18.48 15.50
N GLY A 726 34.12 18.29 15.38
CA GLY A 726 34.95 19.11 14.50
C GLY A 726 36.30 18.49 14.21
N HIS A 727 36.96 19.01 13.17
CA HIS A 727 38.23 18.49 12.64
C HIS A 727 39.35 19.51 12.87
N ILE A 728 40.47 19.06 13.41
CA ILE A 728 41.65 19.88 13.73
C ILE A 728 42.69 19.77 12.60
N GLY A 729 42.66 18.66 11.83
CA GLY A 729 43.53 18.42 10.69
C GLY A 729 44.98 18.15 11.09
N ALA A 730 45.47 16.92 10.88
CA ALA A 730 46.91 16.65 10.98
C ALA A 730 47.31 15.34 10.31
N THR A 731 48.17 15.41 9.28
CA THR A 731 49.11 14.34 8.95
C THR A 731 50.50 14.83 9.35
N THR A 732 51.02 14.29 10.44
CA THR A 732 52.36 14.61 10.91
C THR A 732 53.07 13.31 11.29
N THR A 733 54.26 13.13 10.74
CA THR A 733 55.05 11.91 10.83
C THR A 733 56.21 12.14 11.77
N GLU A 734 56.26 11.38 12.86
CA GLU A 734 57.42 11.28 13.74
C GLU A 734 58.14 9.96 13.51
N LYS A 735 59.33 9.82 14.11
CA LYS A 735 60.18 8.64 13.95
C LYS A 735 59.49 7.32 14.30
N ASP A 736 58.63 7.31 15.32
CA ASP A 736 58.04 6.10 15.91
C ASP A 736 56.51 5.96 15.71
N TYR A 737 55.80 7.04 15.35
CA TYR A 737 54.35 7.04 15.09
C TYR A 737 53.93 8.20 14.17
N ASN A 738 52.77 8.08 13.54
CA ASN A 738 52.13 9.12 12.74
C ASN A 738 50.85 9.56 13.42
N LEU A 739 50.65 10.86 13.60
CA LEU A 739 49.31 11.40 13.86
C LEU A 739 48.63 11.61 12.50
N LEU A 740 47.54 10.88 12.26
CA LEU A 740 46.82 10.81 11.00
C LEU A 740 45.61 11.75 10.94
N ALA A 741 45.00 12.01 12.09
CA ALA A 741 43.95 13.00 12.27
C ALA A 741 43.81 13.37 13.74
N ALA A 742 43.34 14.57 14.02
CA ALA A 742 42.91 15.01 15.33
C ALA A 742 41.57 15.71 15.16
N ASP A 743 40.55 15.27 15.89
CA ASP A 743 39.17 15.72 15.78
C ASP A 743 38.55 15.81 17.17
N TRP A 744 37.35 16.36 17.32
CA TRP A 744 36.53 16.24 18.53
C TRP A 744 35.13 15.75 18.23
N ARG A 745 34.46 15.21 19.25
CA ARG A 745 33.02 14.94 19.27
C ARG A 745 32.43 15.25 20.65
N ASP A 746 31.10 15.18 20.79
CA ASP A 746 30.38 15.42 22.04
C ASP A 746 30.71 16.76 22.71
N ALA A 747 31.07 17.78 21.93
CA ALA A 747 31.34 19.11 22.43
C ALA A 747 30.06 19.78 22.94
N ALA A 748 30.09 20.24 24.19
CA ALA A 748 29.01 20.99 24.83
C ALA A 748 29.61 22.08 25.71
N TRP A 749 29.28 23.34 25.41
CA TRP A 749 29.63 24.48 26.26
C TRP A 749 28.36 25.11 26.83
N ASN A 750 28.34 25.30 28.15
CA ASN A 750 27.27 25.99 28.85
C ASN A 750 27.74 27.41 29.18
N PRO A 751 27.23 28.45 28.49
CA PRO A 751 27.67 29.83 28.67
C PRO A 751 27.39 30.40 30.07
N VAL A 752 26.38 29.87 30.77
CA VAL A 752 25.97 30.33 32.10
C VAL A 752 26.92 29.80 33.18
N THR A 753 27.32 28.53 33.07
CA THR A 753 28.21 27.88 34.04
C THR A 753 29.69 27.94 33.65
N GLY A 754 29.97 28.30 32.39
CA GLY A 754 31.28 28.22 31.77
C GLY A 754 31.75 26.79 31.46
N ASN A 755 30.97 25.76 31.79
CA ASN A 755 31.43 24.37 31.64
C ASN A 755 31.51 23.97 30.17
N LEU A 756 32.68 23.53 29.73
CA LEU A 756 32.95 22.92 28.44
C LEU A 756 33.25 21.43 28.66
N THR A 757 32.57 20.54 27.94
CA THR A 757 32.94 19.12 27.83
C THR A 757 33.10 18.76 26.36
N LEU A 758 34.09 17.94 26.01
CA LEU A 758 34.27 17.41 24.65
C LEU A 758 35.12 16.14 24.67
N THR A 759 34.97 15.27 23.67
CA THR A 759 35.83 14.11 23.48
C THR A 759 36.79 14.37 22.33
N LEU A 760 38.08 14.52 22.62
CA LEU A 760 39.13 14.63 21.60
C LEU A 760 39.42 13.24 21.01
N ARG A 761 39.36 13.10 19.69
CA ARG A 761 39.70 11.89 18.94
C ARG A 761 41.04 12.08 18.23
N LEU A 762 42.04 11.29 18.60
CA LEU A 762 43.37 11.31 18.00
C LEU A 762 43.60 10.02 17.23
N SER A 763 43.63 10.11 15.90
CA SER A 763 43.93 8.98 15.02
C SER A 763 45.43 8.90 14.80
N PHE A 764 46.06 7.77 15.10
CA PHE A 764 47.49 7.56 14.94
C PHE A 764 47.82 6.17 14.39
N SER A 765 48.98 6.01 13.74
CA SER A 765 49.53 4.71 13.36
C SER A 765 50.98 4.59 13.78
N LEU A 766 51.51 3.37 13.88
CA LEU A 766 52.90 3.14 14.27
C LEU A 766 53.79 2.89 13.06
N SER A 767 55.02 3.40 13.11
CA SER A 767 56.07 3.07 12.14
C SER A 767 56.74 1.73 12.47
N ASP A 768 57.46 1.13 11.51
CA ASP A 768 58.03 -0.24 11.51
C ASP A 768 58.85 -0.68 12.75
N ASN A 769 59.09 0.20 13.73
CA ASN A 769 59.86 -0.07 14.95
C ASN A 769 59.07 0.03 16.28
N GLY A 770 57.75 0.22 16.28
CA GLY A 770 56.92 0.68 17.42
C GLY A 770 56.49 -0.32 18.51
N GLY A 771 57.26 -1.37 18.78
CA GLY A 771 56.80 -2.51 19.60
C GLY A 771 56.75 -2.34 21.13
N SER A 772 56.49 -1.17 21.73
CA SER A 772 56.19 -0.99 23.18
C SER A 772 55.94 0.50 23.47
N LEU A 773 54.73 1.00 23.24
CA LEU A 773 54.40 2.40 23.55
C LEU A 773 53.75 2.55 24.92
N SER A 774 54.26 3.53 25.66
CA SER A 774 53.77 4.03 26.94
C SER A 774 53.54 5.52 26.80
N ILE A 775 52.49 6.00 27.46
CA ILE A 775 52.07 7.40 27.39
C ILE A 775 52.50 8.09 28.70
N SER A 776 53.52 8.96 28.67
CA SER A 776 54.11 9.59 29.87
C SER A 776 53.23 10.68 30.50
N ASP A 777 53.57 11.19 31.69
CA ASP A 777 52.78 12.19 32.44
C ASP A 777 52.51 13.53 31.71
N ASN A 778 53.20 13.80 30.59
CA ASN A 778 53.07 15.02 29.78
C ASN A 778 52.65 14.75 28.33
N TRP A 779 52.10 13.58 28.05
CA TRP A 779 51.75 13.12 26.71
C TRP A 779 50.67 13.94 26.01
N LEU A 780 49.76 14.52 26.79
CA LEU A 780 48.69 15.39 26.32
C LEU A 780 48.71 16.64 27.17
N LYS A 781 49.51 17.61 26.74
CA LYS A 781 49.53 18.92 27.41
C LYS A 781 48.31 19.71 26.94
N LEU A 782 47.33 19.83 27.82
CA LEU A 782 46.12 20.60 27.56
C LEU A 782 46.35 22.10 27.79
N PRO A 783 45.66 22.96 27.03
CA PRO A 783 45.59 24.40 27.30
C PRO A 783 45.12 24.70 28.73
N ALA A 784 45.48 25.88 29.23
CA ALA A 784 44.96 26.36 30.52
C ALA A 784 43.42 26.43 30.46
N GLY A 785 42.75 25.83 31.45
CA GLY A 785 41.29 25.75 31.49
C GLY A 785 40.70 24.42 31.01
N LEU A 786 41.44 23.59 30.27
CA LEU A 786 41.02 22.22 29.90
C LEU A 786 41.76 21.17 30.75
N SER A 787 41.04 20.11 31.11
CA SER A 787 41.53 18.97 31.89
C SER A 787 40.91 17.68 31.39
N VAL A 788 41.57 16.54 31.59
CA VAL A 788 41.01 15.23 31.19
C VAL A 788 39.89 14.84 32.17
N ASP A 789 38.75 14.38 31.64
CA ASP A 789 37.56 13.98 32.38
C ASP A 789 37.30 12.46 32.33
N GLY A 790 38.21 11.68 32.92
CA GLY A 790 38.14 10.22 32.92
C GLY A 790 39.32 9.57 32.18
N ALA A 791 39.26 8.24 32.01
CA ALA A 791 40.34 7.50 31.35
C ALA A 791 40.22 7.62 29.82
N PRO A 792 41.32 7.94 29.10
CA PRO A 792 41.36 7.79 27.65
C PRO A 792 41.05 6.36 27.22
N THR A 793 40.34 6.19 26.11
CA THR A 793 39.97 4.87 25.56
C THR A 793 40.25 4.79 24.07
N LEU A 794 40.58 3.62 23.52
CA LEU A 794 40.51 3.44 22.07
C LEU A 794 39.06 3.24 21.63
N ALA A 795 38.72 3.72 20.44
CA ALA A 795 37.41 3.51 19.85
C ALA A 795 37.03 2.01 19.80
N SER A 796 35.73 1.73 19.91
CA SER A 796 35.17 0.37 19.89
C SER A 796 35.73 -0.47 18.72
N GLY A 797 36.40 -1.59 19.03
CA GLY A 797 37.00 -2.48 18.03
C GLY A 797 38.44 -2.15 17.62
N ASN A 798 39.00 -1.01 18.06
CA ASN A 798 40.40 -0.63 17.80
C ASN A 798 41.39 -1.13 18.86
N TRP A 799 40.94 -1.95 19.82
CA TRP A 799 41.83 -2.55 20.81
C TRP A 799 42.58 -3.75 20.22
N PRO A 800 43.93 -3.81 20.30
CA PRO A 800 44.65 -5.03 19.99
C PRO A 800 44.20 -6.18 20.90
N ASP A 801 44.17 -7.40 20.36
CA ASP A 801 43.62 -8.58 21.03
C ASP A 801 44.15 -8.76 22.47
N GLY A 802 43.28 -8.61 23.47
CA GLY A 802 43.63 -8.82 24.89
C GLY A 802 44.21 -7.61 25.62
N LEU A 803 44.25 -6.43 24.97
CA LEU A 803 44.47 -5.14 25.62
C LEU A 803 43.13 -4.46 25.94
N LYS A 804 43.09 -3.73 27.05
CA LYS A 804 41.96 -2.89 27.47
C LYS A 804 42.45 -1.63 28.18
N GLY A 805 41.57 -0.64 28.33
CA GLY A 805 41.87 0.62 28.99
C GLY A 805 42.40 0.44 30.42
N ASN A 806 43.29 1.35 30.84
CA ASN A 806 43.71 1.40 32.24
C ASN A 806 42.56 1.91 33.12
N THR A 807 42.01 1.04 33.96
CA THR A 807 40.95 1.43 34.90
C THR A 807 41.46 2.27 36.07
N ASP A 808 42.77 2.33 36.30
CA ASP A 808 43.41 3.07 37.39
C ASP A 808 43.91 4.48 36.99
N TYR A 809 43.49 5.00 35.83
CA TYR A 809 43.87 6.34 35.39
C TYR A 809 43.25 7.42 36.30
N LYS A 810 44.09 8.20 37.00
CA LYS A 810 43.66 9.21 37.99
C LYS A 810 43.71 10.66 37.49
N GLY A 811 43.80 10.90 36.19
CA GLY A 811 43.95 12.25 35.65
C GLY A 811 45.37 12.80 35.81
N ALA A 812 45.51 14.13 35.81
CA ALA A 812 46.77 14.86 35.63
C ALA A 812 47.96 14.24 36.42
N GLY A 813 48.98 13.77 35.68
CA GLY A 813 50.17 13.13 36.24
C GLY A 813 50.15 11.59 36.29
N ALA A 814 49.30 10.92 35.50
CA ALA A 814 49.24 9.46 35.39
C ALA A 814 49.58 8.97 33.97
N VAL A 815 50.47 7.98 33.88
CA VAL A 815 50.83 7.27 32.64
C VAL A 815 49.66 6.38 32.19
N TRP A 816 49.14 6.59 30.97
CA TRP A 816 48.17 5.66 30.38
C TRP A 816 48.91 4.45 29.79
N LEU A 817 48.60 3.26 30.32
CA LEU A 817 49.13 1.98 29.85
C LEU A 817 47.95 1.05 29.58
N PRO A 818 47.77 0.53 28.35
CA PRO A 818 46.84 -0.56 28.12
C PRO A 818 47.11 -1.70 29.12
N THR A 819 46.08 -2.19 29.80
CA THR A 819 46.19 -3.34 30.70
C THR A 819 45.79 -4.62 29.96
N GLY A 820 46.54 -5.71 30.16
CA GLY A 820 46.26 -7.03 29.61
C GLY A 820 46.68 -8.10 30.62
N ASN A 821 45.95 -9.19 30.71
CA ASN A 821 46.28 -10.29 31.63
C ASN A 821 47.58 -10.96 31.18
N ASP A 822 48.58 -10.90 32.06
CA ASP A 822 49.87 -11.60 32.13
C ASP A 822 50.37 -12.44 30.93
N ALA A 823 51.65 -12.18 30.62
CA ALA A 823 52.67 -13.09 30.06
C ALA A 823 52.92 -13.22 28.54
N ALA A 824 52.31 -12.39 27.69
CA ALA A 824 52.86 -12.16 26.33
C ALA A 824 52.77 -10.67 26.03
N TYR A 825 53.90 -10.03 25.74
CA TYR A 825 53.91 -8.62 25.34
C TYR A 825 53.10 -8.46 24.04
N LYS A 826 51.84 -8.08 24.15
CA LYS A 826 50.98 -7.81 22.99
C LYS A 826 51.10 -6.34 22.63
N TYR A 827 51.34 -6.07 21.35
CA TYR A 827 51.72 -4.75 20.85
C TYR A 827 50.67 -4.21 19.88
N PHE A 828 50.60 -2.89 19.80
CA PHE A 828 49.98 -2.21 18.68
C PHE A 828 50.65 -2.64 17.37
N GLU A 829 49.86 -2.87 16.34
CA GLU A 829 50.34 -3.26 15.03
C GLU A 829 50.87 -2.05 14.26
N VAL A 830 51.97 -2.29 13.54
CA VAL A 830 52.59 -1.31 12.65
C VAL A 830 51.67 -1.05 11.46
N ASN A 831 51.60 0.20 10.99
CA ASN A 831 50.75 0.64 9.87
C ASN A 831 49.24 0.44 10.08
N THR A 832 48.80 0.01 11.26
CA THR A 832 47.38 -0.02 11.66
C THR A 832 46.99 1.31 12.29
N THR A 833 45.81 1.82 11.93
CA THR A 833 45.27 3.07 12.47
C THR A 833 44.50 2.80 13.77
N TYR A 834 44.91 3.49 14.83
CA TYR A 834 44.27 3.49 16.13
C TYR A 834 43.64 4.86 16.40
N VAL A 835 42.47 4.88 17.05
CA VAL A 835 41.77 6.12 17.40
C VAL A 835 41.65 6.20 18.91
N LEU A 836 42.35 7.17 19.52
CA LEU A 836 42.31 7.45 20.94
C LEU A 836 41.28 8.52 21.24
N GLU A 837 40.30 8.18 22.05
CA GLU A 837 39.25 9.07 22.55
C GLU A 837 39.64 9.56 23.95
N VAL A 838 39.75 10.87 24.10
CA VAL A 838 40.14 11.54 25.34
C VAL A 838 38.99 12.46 25.78
N PRO A 839 38.23 12.09 26.81
CA PRO A 839 37.22 12.98 27.37
C PRO A 839 37.91 14.17 28.05
N LEU A 840 37.52 15.38 27.69
CA LEU A 840 38.04 16.64 28.21
C LEU A 840 36.90 17.45 28.84
N LYS A 841 37.22 18.17 29.92
CA LYS A 841 36.36 19.17 30.54
C LYS A 841 37.10 20.43 30.92
N GLY A 842 36.41 21.55 31.01
CA GLY A 842 36.94 22.83 31.45
C GLY A 842 35.86 23.79 31.93
N THR A 843 36.27 24.87 32.61
CA THR A 843 35.36 25.95 33.01
C THR A 843 35.91 27.28 32.51
N PHE A 844 35.16 27.92 31.62
CA PHE A 844 35.50 29.17 30.94
C PHE A 844 34.41 30.20 31.23
N SER A 845 34.72 31.16 32.10
CA SER A 845 33.78 32.20 32.53
C SER A 845 33.55 33.32 31.50
N ASP A 846 34.30 33.33 30.40
CA ASP A 846 34.19 34.29 29.29
C ASP A 846 34.37 33.56 27.95
N ALA A 847 33.50 33.86 26.98
CA ALA A 847 33.58 33.38 25.61
C ALA A 847 34.90 33.76 24.92
N SER A 848 35.49 34.91 25.31
CA SER A 848 36.80 35.37 24.84
C SER A 848 37.94 34.44 25.25
N ALA A 849 37.81 33.76 26.39
CA ALA A 849 38.79 32.77 26.84
C ALA A 849 38.71 31.47 26.00
N LEU A 850 37.54 31.15 25.43
CA LEU A 850 37.44 30.10 24.41
C LEU A 850 38.08 30.53 23.09
N ALA A 851 38.06 31.82 22.74
CA ALA A 851 38.73 32.31 21.54
C ALA A 851 40.26 32.16 21.62
N GLU A 852 40.86 32.23 22.80
CA GLU A 852 42.30 31.97 22.99
C GLU A 852 42.71 30.54 22.60
N LEU A 853 41.78 29.57 22.69
CA LEU A 853 42.02 28.19 22.27
C LEU A 853 42.30 28.09 20.77
N THR A 854 41.78 29.01 19.94
CA THR A 854 42.01 29.03 18.48
C THR A 854 43.48 29.19 18.05
N SER A 855 44.37 29.54 18.98
CA SER A 855 45.78 29.86 18.72
C SER A 855 46.80 29.03 19.52
N MET A 856 46.34 28.02 20.27
CA MET A 856 47.21 27.25 21.19
C MET A 856 47.56 25.86 20.64
N ASP A 857 48.84 25.49 20.74
CA ASP A 857 49.36 24.16 20.37
C ASP A 857 48.97 23.09 21.40
N LEU A 858 48.11 22.14 21.01
CA LEU A 858 47.97 20.87 21.69
C LEU A 858 49.25 20.07 21.46
N ARG A 859 49.81 19.52 22.54
CA ARG A 859 51.02 18.70 22.45
C ARG A 859 50.65 17.25 22.68
N PHE A 860 50.77 16.45 21.62
CA PHE A 860 50.59 15.01 21.64
C PHE A 860 51.94 14.31 21.54
N GLY A 861 52.29 13.52 22.54
CA GLY A 861 53.56 12.80 22.63
C GLY A 861 53.36 11.36 23.08
N MET A 862 53.78 10.38 22.27
CA MET A 862 53.88 8.99 22.71
C MET A 862 55.35 8.60 22.93
N HIS A 863 55.62 7.78 23.96
CA HIS A 863 56.98 7.34 24.28
C HIS A 863 57.14 5.85 24.10
N ARG A 864 58.35 5.43 23.76
CA ARG A 864 58.77 4.04 23.92
C ARG A 864 59.11 3.79 25.39
N TYR A 865 58.77 2.60 25.90
CA TYR A 865 59.03 2.19 27.30
C TYR A 865 60.51 2.38 27.75
N TYR A 866 61.46 2.50 26.81
CA TYR A 866 62.84 2.95 27.03
C TYR A 866 63.31 3.93 25.92
N GLY A 867 63.01 5.23 26.02
CA GLY A 867 63.51 6.25 25.07
C GLY A 867 62.94 7.67 25.28
N SER A 868 63.66 8.69 24.81
CA SER A 868 63.21 10.10 24.80
C SER A 868 62.14 10.34 23.74
N SER A 869 61.16 11.22 24.01
CA SER A 869 60.12 11.60 23.06
C SER A 869 60.53 12.76 22.16
N ASP A 870 59.99 12.73 20.94
CA ASP A 870 59.68 13.93 20.18
C ASP A 870 58.20 14.30 20.43
N THR A 871 57.90 15.60 20.51
CA THR A 871 56.56 16.09 20.86
C THR A 871 55.91 16.68 19.63
N LEU A 872 54.72 16.21 19.29
CA LEU A 872 53.98 16.70 18.15
C LEU A 872 53.08 17.86 18.61
N SER A 873 53.33 19.05 18.07
CA SER A 873 52.48 20.22 18.29
C SER A 873 51.45 20.32 17.16
N THR A 874 50.18 20.27 17.50
CA THR A 874 49.06 20.54 16.59
C THR A 874 48.18 21.63 17.20
N PRO A 875 47.92 22.75 16.51
CA PRO A 875 47.07 23.81 17.05
C PRO A 875 45.65 23.27 17.29
N LEU A 876 45.09 23.42 18.49
CA LEU A 876 43.73 22.99 18.82
C LEU A 876 42.73 24.11 18.48
N THR A 877 42.26 24.17 17.25
CA THR A 877 41.20 25.12 16.91
C THR A 877 39.84 24.54 17.26
N LEU A 878 39.22 24.95 18.38
CA LEU A 878 37.84 24.58 18.76
C LEU A 878 36.74 25.26 17.91
N LYS A 879 37.15 25.75 16.74
CA LYS A 879 36.31 26.42 15.76
C LYS A 879 36.52 25.73 14.42
N THR A 880 35.49 25.07 13.92
CA THR A 880 35.50 24.52 12.56
C THR A 880 35.39 25.69 11.58
N THR A 881 36.52 26.24 11.17
CA THR A 881 36.50 27.25 10.11
C THR A 881 36.36 26.50 8.80
N VAL A 882 35.18 26.60 8.16
CA VAL A 882 34.95 25.94 6.88
C VAL A 882 35.74 26.71 5.81
N THR A 883 36.80 26.10 5.31
CA THR A 883 37.70 26.69 4.31
C THR A 883 37.59 26.00 2.95
N THR A 884 37.15 24.74 2.93
CA THR A 884 36.97 23.91 1.74
C THR A 884 35.65 23.13 1.82
N ALA A 885 35.10 22.71 0.67
CA ALA A 885 33.77 22.12 0.61
C ALA A 885 33.63 20.80 1.38
N ASP A 886 34.70 20.03 1.50
CA ASP A 886 34.79 18.77 2.26
C ASP A 886 34.78 18.98 3.78
N THR A 887 35.07 20.20 4.26
CA THR A 887 35.04 20.54 5.70
C THR A 887 33.67 20.97 6.22
N LEU A 888 32.66 21.02 5.34
CA LEU A 888 31.28 21.32 5.71
C LEU A 888 30.71 20.28 6.69
N PRO A 889 30.12 20.68 7.84
CA PRO A 889 29.56 19.74 8.80
C PRO A 889 28.47 18.86 8.20
N LEU A 890 28.59 17.53 8.39
CA LEU A 890 27.63 16.55 7.85
C LEU A 890 26.21 16.76 8.39
N VAL A 891 26.07 17.18 9.65
CA VAL A 891 24.77 17.45 10.29
C VAL A 891 24.06 18.61 9.60
N TRP A 892 24.76 19.72 9.35
CA TRP A 892 24.19 20.86 8.62
C TRP A 892 23.86 20.51 7.17
N LEU A 893 24.72 19.73 6.50
CA LEU A 893 24.43 19.22 5.16
C LEU A 893 23.18 18.34 5.14
N ALA A 894 22.94 17.52 6.18
CA ALA A 894 21.73 16.73 6.32
C ALA A 894 20.50 17.64 6.50
N THR A 895 20.58 18.68 7.34
CA THR A 895 19.51 19.67 7.51
C THR A 895 19.19 20.40 6.19
N LEU A 896 20.21 20.88 5.46
CA LEU A 896 20.01 21.53 4.17
C LEU A 896 19.37 20.60 3.14
N ARG A 897 19.77 19.31 3.12
CA ARG A 897 19.15 18.30 2.25
C ARG A 897 17.69 18.03 2.63
N ASP A 898 17.36 17.98 3.92
CA ASP A 898 15.98 17.82 4.36
C ASP A 898 15.10 18.99 3.94
N ILE A 899 15.59 20.23 4.11
CA ILE A 899 14.92 21.44 3.63
C ILE A 899 14.74 21.38 2.11
N ALA A 900 15.77 20.97 1.36
CA ALA A 900 15.69 20.83 -0.09
C ALA A 900 14.70 19.75 -0.53
N ARG A 901 14.64 18.62 0.19
CA ARG A 901 13.69 17.53 -0.03
C ARG A 901 12.24 17.99 0.19
N ARG A 902 11.98 18.78 1.23
CA ARG A 902 10.67 19.42 1.48
C ARG A 902 10.32 20.43 0.39
N GLY A 903 11.27 21.27 -0.01
CA GLY A 903 11.09 22.18 -1.14
C GLY A 903 10.76 21.45 -2.44
N MET A 904 11.42 20.30 -2.67
CA MET A 904 11.11 19.42 -3.80
C MET A 904 9.69 18.86 -3.68
N ALA A 905 9.26 18.36 -2.51
CA ALA A 905 7.89 17.90 -2.30
C ALA A 905 6.85 18.99 -2.64
N CYS A 906 7.08 20.23 -2.17
CA CYS A 906 6.23 21.36 -2.52
C CYS A 906 6.20 21.64 -4.03
N SER A 907 7.35 21.60 -4.70
CA SER A 907 7.41 21.84 -6.15
C SER A 907 6.73 20.74 -6.98
N GLN A 908 6.91 19.46 -6.60
CA GLN A 908 6.35 18.30 -7.32
C GLN A 908 4.83 18.23 -7.17
N LEU A 909 4.32 18.49 -5.96
CA LEU A 909 2.88 18.50 -5.69
C LEU A 909 2.24 19.86 -5.98
N GLN A 910 3.02 20.89 -6.33
CA GLN A 910 2.54 22.27 -6.56
C GLN A 910 1.84 22.87 -5.33
N LEU A 911 2.36 22.60 -4.13
CA LEU A 911 1.81 23.15 -2.88
C LEU A 911 2.05 24.65 -2.80
N SER A 912 0.98 25.39 -2.48
CA SER A 912 1.09 26.82 -2.22
C SER A 912 1.69 27.09 -0.84
N PRO A 913 2.27 28.29 -0.61
CA PRO A 913 2.67 28.72 0.73
C PRO A 913 1.49 28.77 1.71
N ALA A 914 0.28 29.11 1.27
CA ALA A 914 -0.90 29.20 2.13
C ALA A 914 -1.35 27.82 2.61
N GLY A 915 -1.43 26.84 1.70
CA GLY A 915 -1.75 25.45 2.04
C GLY A 915 -0.69 24.81 2.94
N LEU A 916 0.60 25.08 2.70
CA LEU A 916 1.67 24.59 3.58
C LEU A 916 1.60 25.23 4.97
N GLN A 917 1.36 26.54 5.06
CA GLN A 917 1.17 27.23 6.34
C GLN A 917 -0.03 26.63 7.10
N ALA A 918 -1.17 26.44 6.43
CA ALA A 918 -2.35 25.84 7.02
C ALA A 918 -2.10 24.42 7.55
N MET A 919 -1.32 23.61 6.82
CA MET A 919 -0.92 22.27 7.26
C MET A 919 -0.04 22.32 8.52
N LEU A 920 0.89 23.27 8.59
CA LEU A 920 1.80 23.39 9.73
C LEU A 920 1.08 23.93 10.97
N ASP A 921 0.19 24.91 10.81
CA ASP A 921 -0.56 25.53 11.91
C ASP A 921 -1.71 24.63 12.40
N ASN A 922 -2.35 23.89 11.49
CA ASN A 922 -3.54 23.09 11.76
C ASN A 922 -3.42 21.69 11.14
N PRO A 923 -2.47 20.86 11.59
CA PRO A 923 -2.22 19.54 11.00
C PRO A 923 -3.42 18.59 11.03
N GLN A 924 -4.30 18.74 12.01
CA GLN A 924 -5.55 17.99 12.13
C GLN A 924 -6.48 18.20 10.93
N TRP A 925 -6.45 19.36 10.26
CA TRP A 925 -7.24 19.58 9.04
C TRP A 925 -6.81 18.67 7.90
N PHE A 926 -5.53 18.31 7.88
CA PHE A 926 -4.90 17.44 6.88
C PHE A 926 -4.83 15.97 7.34
N SER A 927 -5.57 15.62 8.40
CA SER A 927 -5.54 14.30 9.04
C SER A 927 -4.14 13.89 9.53
N MET A 928 -3.26 14.85 9.80
CA MET A 928 -1.89 14.63 10.27
C MET A 928 -1.80 14.82 11.79
N ASN A 929 -1.01 13.98 12.46
CA ASN A 929 -0.60 14.19 13.84
C ASN A 929 0.85 14.65 13.84
N LEU A 930 1.10 15.94 14.09
CA LEU A 930 2.47 16.48 14.13
C LEU A 930 3.08 16.59 15.56
N PRO A 931 3.55 15.49 16.17
CA PRO A 931 4.67 15.57 17.14
C PRO A 931 5.88 14.70 16.73
N GLU A 932 7.10 15.16 17.02
CA GLU A 932 8.48 14.66 16.73
C GLU A 932 8.75 13.69 15.54
N THR A 933 7.98 12.61 15.37
CA THR A 933 8.03 11.67 14.23
C THR A 933 7.50 12.26 12.93
N ALA A 934 6.72 13.34 13.03
CA ALA A 934 6.19 14.16 11.95
C ALA A 934 7.21 14.93 11.10
N LYS A 935 8.50 14.84 11.45
CA LYS A 935 9.58 15.32 10.56
C LYS A 935 9.71 14.45 9.31
N ASN A 936 9.29 13.19 9.30
CA ASN A 936 9.52 12.34 8.13
C ASN A 936 8.40 12.49 7.10
N ILE A 937 8.78 12.79 5.86
CA ILE A 937 7.87 12.68 4.71
C ILE A 937 7.61 11.18 4.48
N THR A 938 6.36 10.76 4.51
CA THR A 938 5.96 9.36 4.24
C THR A 938 5.10 9.27 2.99
N LEU A 939 4.82 8.05 2.53
CA LEU A 939 3.82 7.81 1.48
C LEU A 939 2.45 8.39 1.87
N GLN A 940 2.04 8.26 3.13
CA GLN A 940 0.80 8.86 3.65
C GLN A 940 0.81 10.39 3.55
N THR A 941 1.93 11.02 3.91
CA THR A 941 2.11 12.48 3.80
C THR A 941 1.95 12.94 2.36
N LEU A 942 2.62 12.26 1.42
CA LEU A 942 2.57 12.60 -0.01
C LEU A 942 1.17 12.34 -0.60
N TYR A 943 0.51 11.27 -0.17
CA TYR A 943 -0.88 10.98 -0.54
C TYR A 943 -1.80 12.12 -0.15
N ARG A 944 -1.85 12.47 1.14
CA ARG A 944 -2.71 13.54 1.65
C ARG A 944 -2.44 14.87 0.96
N LEU A 945 -1.18 15.27 0.84
CA LEU A 945 -0.81 16.50 0.13
C LEU A 945 -1.24 16.48 -1.34
N SER A 946 -1.15 15.32 -2.02
CA SER A 946 -1.67 15.19 -3.38
C SER A 946 -3.20 15.30 -3.46
N ARG A 947 -3.93 14.81 -2.44
CA ARG A 947 -5.40 14.92 -2.36
C ARG A 947 -5.85 16.34 -2.09
N TYR A 948 -5.12 17.09 -1.24
CA TYR A 948 -5.34 18.52 -1.05
C TYR A 948 -5.23 19.29 -2.37
N VAL A 949 -4.19 19.04 -3.14
CA VAL A 949 -4.00 19.68 -4.45
C VAL A 949 -5.06 19.22 -5.45
N ALA A 950 -5.44 17.93 -5.43
CA ALA A 950 -6.51 17.42 -6.27
C ALA A 950 -7.85 18.14 -6.02
N LEU A 951 -8.20 18.42 -4.76
CA LEU A 951 -9.38 19.22 -4.40
C LEU A 951 -9.33 20.60 -5.06
N LEU A 952 -8.19 21.30 -4.99
CA LEU A 952 -8.02 22.63 -5.58
C LEU A 952 -8.12 22.65 -7.11
N THR A 953 -7.80 21.54 -7.77
CA THR A 953 -7.81 21.43 -9.25
C THR A 953 -9.10 20.90 -9.83
N GLN A 954 -10.05 20.46 -9.00
CA GLN A 954 -11.36 19.95 -9.42
C GLN A 954 -12.54 20.78 -8.88
N PRO A 955 -12.49 22.14 -8.95
CA PRO A 955 -13.59 22.95 -8.46
C PRO A 955 -14.85 22.74 -9.32
N GLY A 956 -15.99 23.12 -8.76
CA GLY A 956 -17.25 23.20 -9.49
C GLY A 956 -17.21 24.17 -10.68
N ASP A 957 -18.29 24.21 -11.47
CA ASP A 957 -18.47 25.17 -12.58
C ASP A 957 -18.31 26.64 -12.15
N ALA A 958 -18.57 26.94 -10.88
CA ALA A 958 -18.39 28.27 -10.29
C ALA A 958 -16.93 28.64 -10.01
N GLY A 959 -16.03 27.65 -9.92
CA GLY A 959 -14.69 27.83 -9.35
C GLY A 959 -14.73 28.09 -7.84
N TYR A 960 -13.68 27.72 -7.11
CA TYR A 960 -13.42 28.26 -5.78
C TYR A 960 -11.91 28.47 -5.62
N ALA A 961 -11.52 29.44 -4.78
CA ALA A 961 -10.12 29.74 -4.48
C ALA A 961 -9.64 28.89 -3.29
N GLU A 962 -8.33 28.68 -3.18
CA GLU A 962 -7.73 27.97 -2.03
C GLU A 962 -8.21 28.50 -0.67
N ASP A 963 -8.39 29.83 -0.57
CA ASP A 963 -8.93 30.50 0.61
C ASP A 963 -10.33 30.01 1.02
N ASP A 964 -11.17 29.62 0.06
CA ASP A 964 -12.53 29.14 0.33
C ASP A 964 -12.50 27.74 0.97
N LEU A 965 -11.61 26.84 0.50
CA LEU A 965 -11.42 25.52 1.11
C LEU A 965 -10.79 25.61 2.49
N LEU A 966 -9.80 26.50 2.67
CA LEU A 966 -9.21 26.74 3.97
C LEU A 966 -10.23 27.38 4.94
N ALA A 967 -11.11 28.26 4.46
CA ALA A 967 -12.20 28.82 5.24
C ALA A 967 -13.20 27.72 5.67
N TYR A 968 -13.58 26.81 4.77
CA TYR A 968 -14.42 25.66 5.11
C TYR A 968 -13.80 24.80 6.22
N LEU A 969 -12.54 24.40 6.07
CA LEU A 969 -11.83 23.58 7.08
C LEU A 969 -11.72 24.31 8.43
N ARG A 970 -11.45 25.61 8.41
CA ARG A 970 -11.43 26.45 9.61
C ARG A 970 -12.78 26.48 10.30
N ASP A 971 -13.85 26.67 9.56
CA ASP A 971 -15.20 26.80 10.10
C ASP A 971 -15.74 25.44 10.60
N MET A 972 -15.34 24.32 9.99
CA MET A 972 -15.61 22.97 10.51
C MET A 972 -14.93 22.69 11.86
N HIS A 973 -13.80 23.36 12.13
CA HIS A 973 -13.07 23.25 13.40
C HIS A 973 -13.33 24.43 14.35
N ALA A 974 -14.29 25.30 14.04
CA ALA A 974 -14.70 26.38 14.93
C ALA A 974 -15.42 25.83 16.18
N THR A 975 -15.65 26.69 17.17
CA THR A 975 -16.44 26.35 18.37
C THR A 975 -17.64 27.30 18.48
N PRO A 976 -18.88 26.81 18.26
CA PRO A 976 -19.25 25.47 17.78
C PRO A 976 -18.86 25.24 16.30
N PRO A 977 -18.72 23.97 15.86
CA PRO A 977 -18.47 23.65 14.46
C PRO A 977 -19.69 23.98 13.58
N LEU A 978 -19.49 24.03 12.26
CA LEU A 978 -20.58 24.10 11.29
C LEU A 978 -21.59 22.96 11.50
N ALA A 979 -22.88 23.28 11.38
CA ALA A 979 -23.93 22.27 11.35
C ALA A 979 -23.89 21.47 10.03
N ASP A 980 -24.24 20.19 10.08
CA ASP A 980 -24.08 19.25 8.95
C ASP A 980 -24.78 19.71 7.66
N ASP A 981 -25.96 20.32 7.77
CA ASP A 981 -26.74 20.85 6.64
C ASP A 981 -26.05 22.04 5.97
N VAL A 982 -25.48 22.95 6.77
CA VAL A 982 -24.68 24.09 6.28
C VAL A 982 -23.37 23.60 5.69
N ALA A 983 -22.69 22.64 6.34
CA ALA A 983 -21.46 22.05 5.85
C ALA A 983 -21.67 21.39 4.47
N ALA A 984 -22.76 20.63 4.30
CA ALA A 984 -23.11 20.00 3.04
C ALA A 984 -23.41 21.04 1.94
N ALA A 985 -24.17 22.10 2.25
CA ALA A 985 -24.48 23.16 1.29
C ALA A 985 -23.23 23.95 0.85
N THR A 986 -22.34 24.27 1.79
CA THR A 986 -21.07 24.94 1.49
C THR A 986 -20.19 24.05 0.62
N LEU A 987 -20.01 22.78 0.99
CA LEU A 987 -19.18 21.85 0.23
C LEU A 987 -19.77 21.56 -1.16
N ALA A 988 -21.09 21.44 -1.30
CA ALA A 988 -21.76 21.29 -2.58
C ALA A 988 -21.46 22.48 -3.51
N THR A 989 -21.42 23.69 -2.97
CA THR A 989 -21.07 24.91 -3.72
C THR A 989 -19.61 24.87 -4.18
N LEU A 990 -18.67 24.54 -3.28
CA LEU A 990 -17.24 24.42 -3.61
C LEU A 990 -17.01 23.37 -4.71
N LEU A 991 -17.59 22.18 -4.55
CA LEU A 991 -17.43 21.09 -5.49
C LEU A 991 -18.27 21.26 -6.78
N GLY A 992 -19.16 22.26 -6.85
CA GLY A 992 -20.17 22.38 -7.92
C GLY A 992 -20.94 21.09 -8.10
N TRP A 993 -21.37 20.51 -6.98
CA TRP A 993 -22.09 19.26 -6.91
C TRP A 993 -23.50 19.50 -6.35
N GLU A 994 -24.38 18.51 -6.46
CA GLU A 994 -25.74 18.66 -5.96
C GLU A 994 -25.75 18.64 -4.43
N ALA A 995 -26.49 19.57 -3.82
CA ALA A 995 -26.59 19.65 -2.36
C ALA A 995 -27.19 18.38 -1.75
N SER A 996 -28.16 17.75 -2.43
CA SER A 996 -28.77 16.48 -2.02
C SER A 996 -27.74 15.33 -2.00
N GLU A 997 -26.90 15.21 -3.03
CA GLU A 997 -25.83 14.21 -3.12
C GLU A 997 -24.74 14.45 -2.08
N THR A 998 -24.40 15.71 -1.81
CA THR A 998 -23.41 16.06 -0.77
C THR A 998 -23.95 15.74 0.63
N SER A 999 -25.22 16.02 0.90
CA SER A 999 -25.88 15.59 2.15
C SER A 999 -25.97 14.07 2.26
N ALA A 1000 -26.24 13.36 1.16
CA ALA A 1000 -26.22 11.89 1.15
C ALA A 1000 -24.81 11.33 1.41
N ALA A 1001 -23.75 12.03 1.01
CA ALA A 1001 -22.37 11.63 1.32
C ALA A 1001 -22.08 11.66 2.82
N PHE A 1002 -22.75 12.53 3.59
CA PHE A 1002 -22.60 12.62 5.05
C PHE A 1002 -23.49 11.63 5.81
N ALA A 1003 -24.42 10.95 5.13
CA ALA A 1003 -25.33 10.01 5.78
C ALA A 1003 -24.65 8.67 6.15
N ASP A 1004 -25.30 7.93 7.04
CA ASP A 1004 -24.90 6.57 7.42
C ASP A 1004 -24.84 5.65 6.19
N GLY A 1005 -23.74 4.89 6.07
CA GLY A 1005 -23.47 4.01 4.93
C GLY A 1005 -22.62 4.65 3.81
N ALA A 1006 -22.36 5.96 3.90
CA ALA A 1006 -21.30 6.65 3.19
C ALA A 1006 -20.23 7.10 4.20
N LEU A 1007 -20.05 8.40 4.43
CA LEU A 1007 -19.12 8.93 5.43
C LEU A 1007 -19.68 8.82 6.87
N GLY A 1008 -21.00 8.97 7.06
CA GLY A 1008 -21.65 8.91 8.38
C GLY A 1008 -21.48 10.16 9.27
N HIS A 1009 -20.76 11.18 8.80
CA HIS A 1009 -20.63 12.47 9.46
C HIS A 1009 -20.28 13.58 8.45
N ALA A 1010 -20.34 14.84 8.88
CA ALA A 1010 -19.85 15.95 8.07
C ALA A 1010 -18.33 15.85 7.86
N ALA A 1011 -17.88 16.14 6.64
CA ALA A 1011 -16.46 16.09 6.28
C ALA A 1011 -15.68 17.22 6.95
N ALA A 1012 -14.88 16.90 7.97
CA ALA A 1012 -14.11 17.87 8.72
C ALA A 1012 -12.64 17.85 8.32
N THR A 1013 -12.12 16.71 7.86
CA THR A 1013 -10.71 16.50 7.57
C THR A 1013 -10.45 16.20 6.10
N LEU A 1014 -9.19 16.22 5.70
CA LEU A 1014 -8.80 15.91 4.33
C LEU A 1014 -9.06 14.45 3.93
N ASP A 1015 -8.93 13.50 4.86
CA ASP A 1015 -9.30 12.10 4.62
C ASP A 1015 -10.83 11.98 4.39
N ASP A 1016 -11.65 12.77 5.10
CA ASP A 1016 -13.11 12.81 4.88
C ASP A 1016 -13.46 13.40 3.50
N LEU A 1017 -12.84 14.54 3.18
CA LEU A 1017 -13.01 15.20 1.89
C LEU A 1017 -12.57 14.32 0.74
N ASP A 1018 -11.56 13.47 0.95
CA ASP A 1018 -11.13 12.49 -0.03
C ASP A 1018 -12.23 11.46 -0.34
N VAL A 1019 -12.90 10.93 0.69
CA VAL A 1019 -14.05 10.02 0.50
C VAL A 1019 -15.18 10.72 -0.27
N VAL A 1020 -15.51 11.96 0.09
CA VAL A 1020 -16.55 12.75 -0.61
C VAL A 1020 -16.17 12.99 -2.08
N MET A 1021 -14.90 13.28 -2.36
CA MET A 1021 -14.40 13.44 -3.73
C MET A 1021 -14.48 12.15 -4.53
N ASN A 1022 -14.14 11.02 -3.91
CA ASN A 1022 -14.23 9.72 -4.56
C ASN A 1022 -15.70 9.34 -4.83
N LEU A 1023 -16.63 9.64 -3.91
CA LEU A 1023 -18.07 9.52 -4.14
C LEU A 1023 -18.53 10.35 -5.34
N ARG A 1024 -18.14 11.63 -5.39
CA ARG A 1024 -18.44 12.51 -6.52
C ARG A 1024 -17.90 11.95 -7.84
N GLN A 1025 -16.66 11.47 -7.85
CA GLN A 1025 -16.08 10.86 -9.06
C GLN A 1025 -16.82 9.58 -9.48
N SER A 1026 -17.19 8.73 -8.52
CA SER A 1026 -17.94 7.50 -8.81
C SER A 1026 -19.36 7.78 -9.31
N THR A 1027 -20.07 8.78 -8.76
CA THR A 1027 -21.39 9.20 -9.28
C THR A 1027 -21.26 9.77 -10.70
N GLN A 1028 -20.21 10.54 -10.99
CA GLN A 1028 -19.94 11.03 -12.35
C GLN A 1028 -19.58 9.91 -13.33
N ALA A 1029 -18.80 8.91 -12.91
CA ALA A 1029 -18.37 7.81 -13.75
C ALA A 1029 -19.47 6.77 -14.05
N SER A 1030 -20.43 6.61 -13.12
CA SER A 1030 -21.49 5.59 -13.23
C SER A 1030 -22.88 6.17 -13.52
N GLY A 1031 -23.09 7.46 -13.27
CA GLY A 1031 -24.40 8.10 -13.29
C GLY A 1031 -25.31 7.71 -12.11
N MET A 1032 -24.82 6.92 -11.15
CA MET A 1032 -25.55 6.54 -9.94
C MET A 1032 -25.57 7.68 -8.92
N THR A 1033 -26.54 7.64 -7.99
CA THR A 1033 -26.56 8.50 -6.80
C THR A 1033 -25.65 7.95 -5.70
N VAL A 1034 -25.26 8.79 -4.74
CA VAL A 1034 -24.49 8.39 -3.55
C VAL A 1034 -25.19 7.27 -2.78
N GLU A 1035 -26.50 7.36 -2.57
CA GLU A 1035 -27.27 6.32 -1.89
C GLU A 1035 -27.20 4.97 -2.61
N ALA A 1036 -27.23 4.98 -3.95
CA ALA A 1036 -27.12 3.77 -4.74
C ALA A 1036 -25.70 3.16 -4.69
N LEU A 1037 -24.66 4.01 -4.63
CA LEU A 1037 -23.28 3.57 -4.41
C LEU A 1037 -23.10 2.96 -3.01
N ALA A 1038 -23.64 3.58 -1.97
CA ALA A 1038 -23.64 3.04 -0.60
C ALA A 1038 -24.35 1.68 -0.51
N GLN A 1039 -25.49 1.52 -1.21
CA GLN A 1039 -26.16 0.23 -1.33
C GLN A 1039 -25.30 -0.81 -2.07
N GLY A 1040 -24.60 -0.40 -3.13
CA GLY A 1040 -23.66 -1.26 -3.86
C GLY A 1040 -22.46 -1.67 -3.01
N PHE A 1041 -21.97 -0.79 -2.14
CA PHE A 1041 -20.88 -1.07 -1.20
C PHE A 1041 -21.26 -2.12 -0.15
N ALA A 1042 -22.47 -2.03 0.40
CA ALA A 1042 -23.00 -2.96 1.39
C ALA A 1042 -23.42 -4.31 0.78
N LEU A 1043 -23.64 -4.37 -0.54
CA LEU A 1043 -24.15 -5.54 -1.23
C LEU A 1043 -23.26 -6.77 -1.03
N SER A 1044 -23.87 -7.87 -0.63
CA SER A 1044 -23.23 -9.14 -0.33
C SER A 1044 -23.97 -10.32 -0.98
N ARG A 1045 -23.32 -11.48 -0.96
CA ARG A 1045 -23.91 -12.74 -1.46
C ARG A 1045 -25.22 -13.09 -0.76
N ASP A 1046 -25.29 -12.83 0.54
CA ASP A 1046 -26.39 -13.30 1.40
C ASP A 1046 -27.59 -12.33 1.40
N ASP A 1047 -27.49 -11.24 0.65
CA ASP A 1047 -28.59 -10.28 0.46
C ASP A 1047 -29.72 -10.82 -0.40
N SER A 1048 -30.91 -10.27 -0.19
CA SER A 1048 -32.10 -10.67 -0.94
C SER A 1048 -32.00 -10.37 -2.45
N TYR A 1049 -32.72 -11.14 -3.27
CA TYR A 1049 -32.91 -10.84 -4.70
C TYR A 1049 -33.35 -9.39 -4.96
N ALA A 1050 -34.16 -8.81 -4.07
CA ALA A 1050 -34.62 -7.42 -4.21
C ALA A 1050 -33.48 -6.40 -4.01
N ALA A 1051 -32.46 -6.70 -3.22
CA ALA A 1051 -31.28 -5.84 -3.09
C ALA A 1051 -30.45 -5.85 -4.37
N TRP A 1052 -30.10 -7.04 -4.88
CA TRP A 1052 -29.39 -7.21 -6.15
C TRP A 1052 -30.14 -6.56 -7.33
N SER A 1053 -31.46 -6.75 -7.40
CA SER A 1053 -32.29 -6.12 -8.43
C SER A 1053 -32.32 -4.59 -8.33
N ARG A 1054 -32.34 -4.02 -7.11
CA ARG A 1054 -32.30 -2.56 -6.93
C ARG A 1054 -30.97 -1.97 -7.39
N THR A 1055 -29.85 -2.57 -6.98
CA THR A 1055 -28.52 -2.12 -7.41
C THR A 1055 -28.35 -2.22 -8.93
N GLY A 1056 -28.79 -3.33 -9.55
CA GLY A 1056 -28.75 -3.49 -11.01
C GLY A 1056 -29.59 -2.46 -11.76
N GLN A 1057 -30.80 -2.16 -11.28
CA GLN A 1057 -31.64 -1.11 -11.88
C GLN A 1057 -31.02 0.28 -11.72
N ALA A 1058 -30.41 0.57 -10.56
CA ALA A 1058 -29.74 1.85 -10.32
C ALA A 1058 -28.55 2.04 -11.27
N MET A 1059 -27.74 1.00 -11.50
CA MET A 1059 -26.65 1.05 -12.49
C MET A 1059 -27.17 1.25 -13.91
N VAL A 1060 -28.21 0.55 -14.34
CA VAL A 1060 -28.81 0.73 -15.68
C VAL A 1060 -29.36 2.14 -15.86
N ALA A 1061 -30.04 2.68 -14.84
CA ALA A 1061 -30.54 4.05 -14.86
C ALA A 1061 -29.39 5.07 -14.95
N GLY A 1062 -28.30 4.85 -14.20
CA GLY A 1062 -27.12 5.70 -14.23
C GLY A 1062 -26.45 5.72 -15.60
N VAL A 1063 -26.23 4.55 -16.19
CA VAL A 1063 -25.70 4.42 -17.57
C VAL A 1063 -26.61 5.11 -18.59
N GLY A 1064 -27.93 4.92 -18.47
CA GLY A 1064 -28.90 5.59 -19.33
C GLY A 1064 -28.87 7.11 -19.19
N HIS A 1065 -28.60 7.63 -17.99
CA HIS A 1065 -28.43 9.06 -17.76
C HIS A 1065 -27.12 9.59 -18.36
N LEU A 1066 -26.01 8.86 -18.26
CA LEU A 1066 -24.74 9.21 -18.90
C LEU A 1066 -24.85 9.27 -20.42
N ALA A 1067 -25.57 8.32 -21.04
CA ALA A 1067 -25.76 8.29 -22.49
C ALA A 1067 -26.61 9.46 -23.04
N ASN A 1068 -27.37 10.13 -22.17
CA ASN A 1068 -28.24 11.26 -22.53
C ASN A 1068 -27.61 12.64 -22.23
N ARG A 1069 -26.41 12.68 -21.63
CA ARG A 1069 -25.60 13.90 -21.44
C ARG A 1069 -24.71 14.12 -22.65
#